data_AF-A0AA88S5F2-F1
#
_entry.id   AF-A0AA88S5F2-F1
#
_cell.length_a   1.000
_cell.length_b   1.000
_cell.length_c   1.000
_cell.angle_alpha   90.00
_cell.angle_beta   90.00
_cell.angle_gamma   90.00
#
_symmetry.space_group_name_H-M   'P 1'
#
loop_
_entity.id
_entity.type
_entity.pdbx_description
1 polymer ?
#
loop_
_entity_poly.entity_id
_entity_poly.type
_entity_poly.pdbx_seq_one_letter_code
_entity_poly.pdbx_strand_id
1 'polypeptide(L)'
;MGSSSLLCFAFCFLLASSHGCYGAKLGSFNHISELTRGELYKNRNSDAAFPLDTSPVYVGPQDGLKDGDEIESLPGQPDGVDFKQYSGYVTVDPKAGRALFYYFVESPRNSSTKPLVLWLNGGPGCSSLGGGAMMELGPFRVNRDGKTLYRNDYAWNKDANIIFLESPAGVGFSYSNTTSDYNRSGDNRTAQDSYTFLVNWLERFPEYKTRDFYLTGESYAGHYVPQLAQTILHHSKHTNQTIINLKGIAIGNALIDRLTNIKGSLDYYWTHALISDESYAGVKLTCNFTSPDGLSQVCLGFLDQIYNATADIFPYDVYAPLCNSSSHSPTVSTLSEMINGLWTDRPDTVLPIIQELMRIGMRVWIYREALYKDRNTDAAFPLDTSPVYVGPQDGLKDSDEIESLPGQPDGVDFKQYSGYVTVDPDAGRALFYYFVESPRNSSTKPLVLWLNGGPGCSSLGGGAMMELGPFRVNRDGKTLYRNDYAWNKDANIIFLESPAGVGFSYSNTTSDYNRSGDSRTAQDSYTFLVNWLERFPEYKTRDFYLTGESYAGHYVPQLAQTILHHSKHTNQTIINLKGIAIGNALIDRLTNIKGSLDYYWTHALISDESHTGAKLTCNFTSPDEANILFLESPAGVGFSYSNTTSDYNLSGDNRTAQDSYAFLVNWLERFPEYKTRDFYITGESYAGHYVPQLAQTILHYNKYSNQTIVNLKGIG
;
A
#
# COMPACT_ATOMS: atom_id res chain seq x y z
N MET A 1 -23.69 21.58 40.30
CA MET A 1 -23.45 22.89 39.64
C MET A 1 -21.98 22.94 39.25
N GLY A 2 -21.50 22.51 38.11
CA GLY A 2 -22.05 21.86 36.92
C GLY A 2 -20.82 21.83 35.99
N SER A 3 -20.22 20.65 35.85
CA SER A 3 -18.87 20.39 35.32
C SER A 3 -18.73 20.64 33.80
N SER A 4 -19.56 21.51 33.24
CA SER A 4 -19.66 21.80 31.81
C SER A 4 -18.87 23.05 31.40
N SER A 5 -18.15 23.68 32.34
CA SER A 5 -17.54 25.01 32.14
C SER A 5 -16.03 25.01 31.89
N LEU A 6 -15.33 23.87 31.97
CA LEU A 6 -13.88 23.83 31.69
C LEU A 6 -13.52 23.66 30.21
N LEU A 7 -14.44 23.21 29.36
CA LEU A 7 -14.24 23.15 27.90
C LEU A 7 -14.41 24.51 27.20
N CYS A 8 -15.01 25.50 27.87
CA CYS A 8 -15.29 26.82 27.27
C CYS A 8 -14.12 27.82 27.35
N PHE A 9 -13.11 27.60 28.20
CA PHE A 9 -12.05 28.59 28.44
C PHE A 9 -10.69 28.27 27.80
N ALA A 10 -10.55 27.11 27.14
CA ALA A 10 -9.29 26.68 26.51
C ALA A 10 -9.34 26.61 24.96
N PHE A 11 -10.40 27.14 24.32
CA PHE A 11 -10.46 27.31 22.87
C PHE A 11 -9.45 28.36 22.33
N CYS A 12 -8.74 29.07 23.21
CA CYS A 12 -7.70 30.04 22.84
C CYS A 12 -6.28 29.45 22.72
N PHE A 13 -6.06 28.16 22.99
CA PHE A 13 -4.74 27.51 22.79
C PHE A 13 -4.66 26.67 21.50
N LEU A 14 -5.72 26.65 20.70
CA LEU A 14 -5.80 26.01 19.38
C LEU A 14 -5.57 27.03 18.24
N LEU A 15 -4.50 27.80 18.31
CA LEU A 15 -4.14 28.78 17.28
C LEU A 15 -3.01 28.27 16.40
N ALA A 16 -3.31 27.51 15.34
CA ALA A 16 -2.72 27.59 13.98
C ALA A 16 -3.05 26.36 13.13
N SER A 17 -4.10 26.44 12.29
CA SER A 17 -4.15 25.71 11.02
C SER A 17 -5.22 26.31 10.11
N SER A 18 -5.22 27.65 9.99
CA SER A 18 -6.17 28.39 9.14
C SER A 18 -5.61 28.78 7.76
N HIS A 19 -4.47 28.23 7.35
CA HIS A 19 -3.90 28.50 6.03
C HIS A 19 -3.65 27.15 5.33
N GLY A 20 -3.88 27.07 4.02
CA GLY A 20 -3.63 25.86 3.21
C GLY A 20 -2.14 25.51 3.07
N CYS A 21 -1.43 25.49 4.19
CA CYS A 21 -0.02 25.18 4.37
C CYS A 21 0.08 24.12 5.49
N TYR A 22 1.08 23.25 5.40
CA TYR A 22 1.15 22.07 6.27
C TYR A 22 2.28 22.14 7.31
N GLY A 23 3.10 23.20 7.35
CA GLY A 23 4.16 23.30 8.36
C GLY A 23 4.74 24.70 8.54
N ALA A 24 5.10 25.08 9.76
CA ALA A 24 5.87 26.31 10.00
C ALA A 24 7.35 26.10 9.66
N LYS A 25 8.09 27.18 9.38
CA LYS A 25 9.56 27.15 9.35
C LYS A 25 10.04 26.71 10.72
N LEU A 26 10.66 25.53 10.83
CA LEU A 26 11.36 25.10 12.05
C LEU A 26 12.50 26.10 12.27
N GLY A 27 12.35 27.00 13.24
CA GLY A 27 13.37 28.01 13.56
C GLY A 27 14.66 27.33 14.01
N SER A 28 15.78 27.66 13.37
CA SER A 28 17.18 27.33 13.72
C SER A 28 17.47 25.97 14.38
N PHE A 29 16.70 24.92 14.08
CA PHE A 29 16.86 23.60 14.69
C PHE A 29 17.56 22.67 13.70
N ASN A 30 18.87 22.52 13.92
CA ASN A 30 19.72 21.65 13.12
C ASN A 30 19.43 20.18 13.48
N HIS A 31 18.35 19.62 12.94
CA HIS A 31 17.84 18.30 13.32
C HIS A 31 18.91 17.21 13.19
N ILE A 32 19.79 17.32 12.18
CA ILE A 32 20.92 16.39 11.97
C ILE A 32 22.08 16.71 12.91
N SER A 33 22.47 17.98 13.09
CA SER A 33 23.59 18.31 13.98
C SER A 33 23.25 18.22 15.47
N GLU A 34 22.02 18.44 15.91
CA GLU A 34 21.63 18.33 17.32
C GLU A 34 21.39 16.87 17.71
N LEU A 35 20.82 16.07 16.80
CA LEU A 35 20.84 14.61 16.95
C LEU A 35 22.27 14.15 17.17
N THR A 36 23.27 14.72 16.49
CA THR A 36 24.67 14.27 16.58
C THR A 36 25.55 15.00 17.63
N ARG A 37 25.28 16.27 17.98
CA ARG A 37 26.07 17.10 18.92
C ARG A 37 25.58 17.02 20.37
N GLY A 38 24.31 16.68 20.62
CA GLY A 38 23.77 16.56 21.98
C GLY A 38 24.42 15.45 22.83
N GLU A 39 25.15 14.52 22.20
CA GLU A 39 25.68 13.30 22.83
C GLU A 39 27.20 13.19 22.88
N LEU A 40 27.95 14.11 22.26
CA LEU A 40 29.40 14.20 22.53
C LEU A 40 29.70 14.53 24.00
N TYR A 41 28.68 14.92 24.78
CA TYR A 41 28.80 15.36 26.18
C TYR A 41 28.06 14.52 27.23
N LYS A 42 27.38 13.41 26.89
CA LYS A 42 26.72 12.54 27.88
C LYS A 42 27.19 11.09 27.77
N ASN A 43 27.71 10.57 28.88
CA ASN A 43 28.29 9.24 29.03
C ASN A 43 27.43 8.13 28.41
N ARG A 44 28.02 7.37 27.49
CA ARG A 44 27.44 6.18 26.86
C ARG A 44 27.28 5.04 27.88
N ASN A 45 26.06 4.60 28.07
CA ASN A 45 25.69 3.27 28.56
C ASN A 45 24.23 3.02 28.14
N SER A 46 23.98 2.58 26.90
CA SER A 46 22.61 2.33 26.39
C SER A 46 22.42 0.98 25.69
N ASP A 47 23.38 0.04 25.80
CA ASP A 47 23.13 -1.38 25.53
C ASP A 47 22.40 -2.10 26.69
N ALA A 48 21.96 -1.36 27.71
CA ALA A 48 21.20 -1.91 28.80
C ALA A 48 19.78 -2.25 28.32
N ALA A 49 19.39 -3.52 28.49
CA ALA A 49 18.02 -3.98 28.26
C ALA A 49 16.99 -3.02 28.90
N PHE A 50 15.89 -2.79 28.19
CA PHE A 50 14.77 -1.99 28.70
C PHE A 50 14.37 -2.50 30.10
N PRO A 51 14.49 -1.68 31.17
CA PRO A 51 14.30 -2.17 32.53
C PRO A 51 12.82 -2.48 32.78
N LEU A 52 12.48 -3.76 32.89
CA LEU A 52 11.12 -4.20 33.16
C LEU A 52 10.87 -4.26 34.68
N ASP A 53 9.98 -3.39 35.18
CA ASP A 53 9.49 -3.48 36.56
C ASP A 53 8.51 -4.67 36.69
N THR A 54 8.55 -5.35 37.83
CA THR A 54 7.66 -6.47 38.18
C THR A 54 6.64 -6.09 39.25
N SER A 55 6.72 -4.87 39.79
CA SER A 55 5.86 -4.41 40.86
C SER A 55 4.42 -4.22 40.37
N PRO A 56 3.40 -4.62 41.15
CA PRO A 56 2.01 -4.30 40.82
C PRO A 56 1.83 -2.78 40.66
N VAL A 57 1.19 -2.36 39.57
CA VAL A 57 0.88 -0.94 39.34
C VAL A 57 -0.26 -0.45 40.24
N TYR A 58 -0.30 0.86 40.47
CA TYR A 58 -1.40 1.50 41.20
C TYR A 58 -2.74 1.26 40.51
N VAL A 59 -3.76 0.82 41.27
CA VAL A 59 -5.15 0.75 40.81
C VAL A 59 -6.02 1.54 41.79
N GLY A 60 -6.55 2.68 41.34
CA GLY A 60 -7.45 3.52 42.11
C GLY A 60 -8.92 3.09 41.97
N PRO A 61 -9.84 3.59 42.83
CA PRO A 61 -11.28 3.38 42.64
C PRO A 61 -11.74 3.97 41.30
N GLN A 62 -12.38 3.17 40.45
CA GLN A 62 -12.87 3.60 39.12
C GLN A 62 -14.40 3.58 38.99
N ASP A 63 -15.11 2.98 39.95
CA ASP A 63 -16.56 2.81 39.89
C ASP A 63 -17.29 4.14 39.73
N GLY A 64 -18.16 4.22 38.73
CA GLY A 64 -18.97 5.41 38.43
C GLY A 64 -18.24 6.57 37.75
N LEU A 65 -16.92 6.49 37.54
CA LEU A 65 -16.17 7.57 36.88
C LEU A 65 -16.43 7.64 35.37
N LYS A 66 -16.80 6.52 34.73
CA LYS A 66 -17.13 6.46 33.30
C LYS A 66 -18.21 7.46 32.90
N ASP A 67 -19.31 7.52 33.66
CA ASP A 67 -20.45 8.39 33.34
C ASP A 67 -20.08 9.87 33.40
N GLY A 68 -19.12 10.23 34.28
CA GLY A 68 -18.59 11.58 34.38
C GLY A 68 -17.66 11.97 33.23
N ASP A 69 -17.11 10.99 32.52
CA ASP A 69 -16.24 11.20 31.36
C ASP A 69 -17.03 11.29 30.04
N GLU A 70 -18.33 10.94 30.00
CA GLU A 70 -19.13 10.95 28.76
C GLU A 70 -19.31 12.38 28.22
N ILE A 71 -18.98 12.58 26.96
CA ILE A 71 -19.13 13.86 26.26
C ILE A 71 -20.46 13.84 25.50
N GLU A 72 -21.42 14.65 25.96
CA GLU A 72 -22.72 14.81 25.27
C GLU A 72 -22.53 15.43 23.87
N SER A 73 -21.74 16.50 23.77
CA SER A 73 -21.37 17.15 22.50
C SER A 73 -20.13 18.01 22.66
N LEU A 74 -19.25 18.01 21.66
CA LEU A 74 -18.14 18.96 21.59
C LEU A 74 -18.63 20.33 21.04
N PRO A 75 -18.05 21.45 21.50
CA PRO A 75 -18.32 22.75 20.89
C PRO A 75 -17.99 22.73 19.39
N GLY A 76 -18.93 23.17 18.55
CA GLY A 76 -18.76 23.19 17.10
C GLY A 76 -18.87 21.82 16.42
N GLN A 77 -19.22 20.75 17.14
CA GLN A 77 -19.49 19.43 16.58
C GLN A 77 -20.67 19.47 15.59
N PRO A 78 -20.58 18.78 14.44
CA PRO A 78 -21.72 18.65 13.53
C PRO A 78 -22.86 17.82 14.17
N ASP A 79 -24.10 18.09 13.75
CA ASP A 79 -25.26 17.27 14.13
C ASP A 79 -25.15 15.83 13.59
N GLY A 80 -25.85 14.90 14.23
CA GLY A 80 -25.95 13.52 13.74
C GLY A 80 -24.73 12.64 14.06
N VAL A 81 -24.02 12.93 15.15
CA VAL A 81 -22.98 12.04 15.69
C VAL A 81 -23.65 10.79 16.27
N ASP A 82 -23.23 9.64 15.75
CA ASP A 82 -23.84 8.33 15.92
C ASP A 82 -22.96 7.36 16.73
N PHE A 83 -22.04 7.90 17.53
CA PHE A 83 -21.15 7.13 18.41
C PHE A 83 -20.99 7.85 19.75
N LYS A 84 -20.65 7.09 20.79
CA LYS A 84 -20.29 7.62 22.10
C LYS A 84 -18.85 8.10 22.13
N GLN A 85 -18.60 9.13 22.93
CA GLN A 85 -17.28 9.69 23.13
C GLN A 85 -17.09 10.07 24.60
N TYR A 86 -15.86 9.92 25.07
CA TYR A 86 -15.49 10.08 26.47
C TYR A 86 -14.18 10.84 26.55
N SER A 87 -14.01 11.66 27.58
CA SER A 87 -12.70 12.20 27.94
C SER A 87 -12.58 12.37 29.43
N GLY A 88 -11.38 12.14 29.96
CA GLY A 88 -11.13 12.31 31.37
C GLY A 88 -9.68 12.08 31.73
N TYR A 89 -9.44 12.05 33.04
CA TYR A 89 -8.12 11.82 33.60
C TYR A 89 -8.06 10.46 34.30
N VAL A 90 -6.91 9.79 34.16
CA VAL A 90 -6.57 8.60 34.93
C VAL A 90 -5.27 8.88 35.69
N THR A 91 -5.33 8.80 37.02
CA THR A 91 -4.16 8.97 37.88
C THR A 91 -3.25 7.75 37.76
N VAL A 92 -2.01 7.97 37.34
CA VAL A 92 -0.99 6.93 37.16
C VAL A 92 0.02 6.91 38.31
N ASP A 93 0.17 8.03 39.03
CA ASP A 93 0.97 8.09 40.26
C ASP A 93 0.33 9.07 41.26
N PRO A 94 -0.35 8.54 42.31
CA PRO A 94 -1.03 9.38 43.29
C PRO A 94 -0.05 10.15 44.18
N LYS A 95 1.19 9.68 44.38
CA LYS A 95 2.19 10.38 45.21
C LYS A 95 2.73 11.60 44.49
N ALA A 96 3.03 11.44 43.20
CA ALA A 96 3.45 12.56 42.37
C ALA A 96 2.27 13.48 41.99
N GLY A 97 1.03 12.99 42.11
CA GLY A 97 -0.16 13.64 41.59
C GLY A 97 -0.14 13.69 40.06
N ARG A 98 0.32 12.61 39.43
CA ARG A 98 0.48 12.48 37.98
C ARG A 98 -0.75 11.80 37.38
N ALA A 99 -1.34 12.42 36.37
CA ALA A 99 -2.53 11.94 35.68
C ALA A 99 -2.43 12.15 34.18
N LEU A 100 -2.85 11.14 33.42
CA LEU A 100 -2.88 11.19 31.96
C LEU A 100 -4.32 11.44 31.48
N PHE A 101 -4.45 12.37 30.54
CA PHE A 101 -5.69 12.70 29.84
C PHE A 101 -5.88 11.75 28.65
N TYR A 102 -7.13 11.36 28.41
CA TYR A 102 -7.51 10.59 27.23
C TYR A 102 -8.76 11.17 26.56
N TYR A 103 -8.84 10.95 25.25
CA TYR A 103 -10.09 11.08 24.48
C TYR A 103 -10.39 9.72 23.84
N PHE A 104 -11.56 9.17 24.12
CA PHE A 104 -12.00 7.87 23.66
C PHE A 104 -13.25 8.00 22.80
N VAL A 105 -13.27 7.31 21.66
CA VAL A 105 -14.40 7.31 20.73
C VAL A 105 -14.78 5.88 20.38
N GLU A 106 -16.05 5.57 20.53
CA GLU A 106 -16.58 4.28 20.10
C GLU A 106 -16.75 4.22 18.58
N SER A 107 -16.89 3.00 18.07
CA SER A 107 -17.32 2.81 16.70
C SER A 107 -18.81 3.12 16.52
N PRO A 108 -19.23 3.84 15.46
CA PRO A 108 -20.65 4.15 15.22
C PRO A 108 -21.49 2.91 14.88
N ARG A 109 -20.85 1.79 14.52
CA ARG A 109 -21.52 0.52 14.22
C ARG A 109 -20.83 -0.60 14.95
N ASN A 110 -21.60 -1.39 15.71
CA ASN A 110 -21.10 -2.58 16.41
C ASN A 110 -19.91 -2.29 17.36
N SER A 111 -19.96 -1.17 18.12
CA SER A 111 -18.92 -0.84 19.11
C SER A 111 -18.68 -1.98 20.11
N SER A 112 -19.74 -2.72 20.44
CA SER A 112 -19.71 -3.89 21.33
C SER A 112 -19.05 -5.14 20.74
N THR A 113 -18.70 -5.20 19.45
CA THR A 113 -17.95 -6.32 18.85
C THR A 113 -16.59 -5.91 18.30
N LYS A 114 -16.41 -4.64 17.92
CA LYS A 114 -15.18 -4.13 17.31
C LYS A 114 -14.00 -4.02 18.27
N PRO A 115 -12.76 -4.15 17.76
CA PRO A 115 -11.55 -4.14 18.58
C PRO A 115 -11.35 -2.81 19.32
N LEU A 116 -10.47 -2.83 20.32
CA LEU A 116 -9.99 -1.65 21.02
C LEU A 116 -8.59 -1.30 20.51
N VAL A 117 -8.36 -0.03 20.20
CA VAL A 117 -7.10 0.47 19.64
C VAL A 117 -6.63 1.65 20.47
N LEU A 118 -5.38 1.60 20.93
CA LEU A 118 -4.71 2.77 21.53
C LEU A 118 -3.89 3.47 20.45
N TRP A 119 -4.03 4.78 20.31
CA TRP A 119 -3.22 5.63 19.45
C TRP A 119 -2.30 6.55 20.26
N LEU A 120 -1.02 6.59 19.87
CA LEU A 120 0.03 7.42 20.44
C LEU A 120 0.75 8.22 19.35
N ASN A 121 0.67 9.55 19.37
CA ASN A 121 1.60 10.39 18.62
C ASN A 121 3.00 10.39 19.27
N GLY A 122 4.02 10.71 18.49
CA GLY A 122 5.43 10.71 18.92
C GLY A 122 5.92 12.05 19.49
N GLY A 123 6.94 12.62 18.84
CA GLY A 123 7.63 13.85 19.27
C GLY A 123 9.09 13.58 19.66
N PRO A 124 9.41 13.18 20.91
CA PRO A 124 8.58 13.07 22.11
C PRO A 124 7.78 14.33 22.49
N GLY A 125 6.64 14.11 23.14
CA GLY A 125 5.87 15.19 23.75
C GLY A 125 4.76 15.80 22.88
N CYS A 126 4.44 15.19 21.73
CA CYS A 126 3.32 15.61 20.88
C CYS A 126 1.99 15.04 21.39
N SER A 127 0.91 15.80 21.23
CA SER A 127 -0.42 15.40 21.71
C SER A 127 -1.12 14.42 20.75
N SER A 128 -1.61 13.31 21.29
CA SER A 128 -2.45 12.35 20.55
C SER A 128 -3.86 12.86 20.26
N LEU A 129 -4.36 13.81 21.06
CA LEU A 129 -5.62 14.50 20.77
C LEU A 129 -5.43 15.47 19.60
N GLY A 130 -4.38 16.30 19.66
CA GLY A 130 -4.08 17.31 18.64
C GLY A 130 -3.73 16.70 17.28
N GLY A 131 -2.72 15.84 17.23
CA GLY A 131 -2.30 15.15 16.01
C GLY A 131 -3.31 14.08 15.62
N GLY A 132 -3.33 12.97 16.36
CA GLY A 132 -4.14 11.79 16.07
C GLY A 132 -5.62 12.08 15.88
N ALA A 133 -6.27 12.62 16.91
CA ALA A 133 -7.73 12.74 16.90
C ALA A 133 -8.25 13.87 15.99
N MET A 134 -7.58 15.02 15.97
CA MET A 134 -8.10 16.22 15.30
C MET A 134 -7.48 16.49 13.92
N MET A 135 -6.28 15.95 13.64
CA MET A 135 -5.55 16.20 12.39
C MET A 135 -5.34 14.95 11.53
N GLU A 136 -5.41 13.73 12.10
CA GLU A 136 -5.05 12.49 11.40
C GLU A 136 -6.17 11.46 11.26
N LEU A 137 -6.52 10.67 12.27
CA LEU A 137 -7.41 9.51 12.11
C LEU A 137 -8.69 9.55 12.95
N GLY A 138 -8.84 10.55 13.82
CA GLY A 138 -10.04 10.68 14.63
C GLY A 138 -11.31 11.05 13.85
N PRO A 139 -12.47 11.04 14.53
CA PRO A 139 -13.78 11.18 13.91
C PRO A 139 -14.09 12.56 13.36
N PHE A 140 -13.33 13.58 13.78
CA PHE A 140 -13.56 14.97 13.42
C PHE A 140 -12.28 15.64 12.93
N ARG A 141 -12.49 16.76 12.24
CA ARG A 141 -11.47 17.69 11.79
C ARG A 141 -11.87 19.10 12.20
N VAL A 142 -10.88 19.92 12.54
CA VAL A 142 -11.11 21.33 12.84
C VAL A 142 -11.26 22.12 11.53
N ASN A 143 -12.33 22.90 11.42
CA ASN A 143 -12.55 23.81 10.29
C ASN A 143 -11.55 24.98 10.32
N ARG A 144 -11.43 25.67 9.19
CA ARG A 144 -10.53 26.84 9.04
C ARG A 144 -10.83 27.99 10.01
N ASP A 145 -12.04 28.04 10.55
CA ASP A 145 -12.44 29.03 11.55
C ASP A 145 -11.83 28.78 12.94
N GLY A 146 -11.22 27.62 13.16
CA GLY A 146 -10.66 27.19 14.44
C GLY A 146 -11.70 26.99 15.54
N LYS A 147 -13.00 26.94 15.18
CA LYS A 147 -14.12 26.96 16.12
C LYS A 147 -15.12 25.83 15.88
N THR A 148 -15.29 25.43 14.63
CA THR A 148 -16.23 24.36 14.27
C THR A 148 -15.49 23.11 13.83
N LEU A 149 -16.18 21.97 13.91
CA LEU A 149 -15.69 20.67 13.50
C LEU A 149 -16.47 20.18 12.27
N TYR A 150 -15.83 19.34 11.46
CA TYR A 150 -16.51 18.55 10.43
C TYR A 150 -16.14 17.08 10.58
N ARG A 151 -17.04 16.19 10.14
CA ARG A 151 -16.85 14.73 10.25
C ARG A 151 -15.74 14.27 9.29
N ASN A 152 -14.88 13.38 9.78
CA ASN A 152 -13.86 12.72 8.97
C ASN A 152 -14.44 11.45 8.32
N ASP A 153 -14.54 11.45 7.00
CA ASP A 153 -15.05 10.32 6.23
C ASP A 153 -14.14 9.09 6.23
N TYR A 154 -12.90 9.22 6.69
CA TYR A 154 -11.93 8.12 6.75
C TYR A 154 -11.47 7.85 8.19
N ALA A 155 -12.28 8.26 9.18
CA ALA A 155 -11.97 8.06 10.58
C ALA A 155 -11.81 6.57 10.91
N TRP A 156 -10.74 6.22 11.62
CA TRP A 156 -10.48 4.83 11.99
C TRP A 156 -11.53 4.28 12.97
N ASN A 157 -12.25 5.14 13.69
CA ASN A 157 -13.32 4.67 14.59
C ASN A 157 -14.49 4.04 13.80
N LYS A 158 -14.52 4.18 12.47
CA LYS A 158 -15.42 3.38 11.63
C LYS A 158 -15.19 1.88 11.76
N ASP A 159 -14.00 1.42 12.17
CA ASP A 159 -13.66 -0.01 12.25
C ASP A 159 -13.13 -0.45 13.63
N ALA A 160 -12.88 0.48 14.54
CA ALA A 160 -12.43 0.20 15.91
C ALA A 160 -13.01 1.16 16.95
N ASN A 161 -12.86 0.83 18.23
CA ASN A 161 -13.00 1.78 19.33
C ASN A 161 -11.61 2.34 19.65
N ILE A 162 -11.44 3.65 19.70
CA ILE A 162 -10.10 4.28 19.68
C ILE A 162 -9.88 5.16 20.90
N ILE A 163 -8.80 4.88 21.62
CA ILE A 163 -8.27 5.71 22.71
C ILE A 163 -7.12 6.56 22.16
N PHE A 164 -7.26 7.88 22.24
CA PHE A 164 -6.17 8.83 22.04
C PHE A 164 -5.62 9.22 23.40
N LEU A 165 -4.39 8.82 23.70
CA LEU A 165 -3.77 9.05 25.02
C LEU A 165 -2.72 10.15 24.93
N GLU A 166 -2.86 11.20 25.73
CA GLU A 166 -1.83 12.22 25.86
C GLU A 166 -0.77 11.75 26.87
N SER A 167 0.41 11.37 26.37
CA SER A 167 1.48 10.79 27.17
C SER A 167 2.84 11.29 26.66
N PRO A 168 3.82 11.57 27.54
CA PRO A 168 3.77 11.47 29.01
C PRO A 168 3.07 12.67 29.68
N ALA A 169 3.09 12.73 31.02
CA ALA A 169 2.59 13.88 31.77
C ALA A 169 3.32 15.18 31.39
N GLY A 170 2.55 16.24 31.12
CA GLY A 170 3.01 17.50 30.53
C GLY A 170 2.61 17.66 29.06
N VAL A 171 2.21 16.57 28.39
CA VAL A 171 1.69 16.63 27.02
C VAL A 171 0.21 17.01 27.04
N GLY A 172 -0.14 18.06 26.32
CA GLY A 172 -1.52 18.52 26.18
C GLY A 172 -2.16 18.83 27.53
N PHE A 173 -3.19 18.08 27.88
CA PHE A 173 -3.92 18.18 29.14
C PHE A 173 -3.36 17.31 30.26
N SER A 174 -2.52 16.33 29.96
CA SER A 174 -1.88 15.46 30.98
C SER A 174 -0.92 16.26 31.87
N TYR A 175 -0.89 15.96 33.17
CA TYR A 175 -0.15 16.77 34.14
C TYR A 175 0.47 15.95 35.29
N SER A 176 1.39 16.59 36.01
CA SER A 176 1.90 16.16 37.31
C SER A 176 1.93 17.31 38.31
N ASN A 177 1.49 17.07 39.53
CA ASN A 177 1.65 18.02 40.64
C ASN A 177 3.13 18.14 41.07
N THR A 178 3.98 17.20 40.67
CA THR A 178 5.41 17.19 40.98
C THR A 178 6.20 17.76 39.82
N THR A 179 6.66 19.02 39.94
CA THR A 179 7.36 19.76 38.87
C THR A 179 8.59 19.03 38.32
N SER A 180 9.27 18.21 39.13
CA SER A 180 10.44 17.47 38.65
C SER A 180 10.10 16.36 37.64
N ASP A 181 8.84 15.94 37.52
CA ASP A 181 8.44 14.91 36.54
C ASP A 181 8.59 15.38 35.10
N TYR A 182 8.38 16.68 34.84
CA TYR A 182 8.56 17.27 33.52
C TYR A 182 10.02 17.24 33.04
N ASN A 183 10.98 17.10 33.96
CA ASN A 183 12.41 17.05 33.67
C ASN A 183 13.02 15.65 33.81
N ARG A 184 12.20 14.64 34.12
CA ARG A 184 12.62 13.25 34.37
C ARG A 184 11.82 12.25 33.53
N SER A 185 11.15 12.75 32.50
CA SER A 185 10.42 11.90 31.56
C SER A 185 11.39 11.20 30.63
N GLY A 186 10.97 10.03 30.15
CA GLY A 186 11.82 9.12 29.42
C GLY A 186 11.06 7.86 29.02
N ASP A 187 11.64 7.06 28.14
CA ASP A 187 10.99 5.91 27.52
C ASP A 187 10.40 4.94 28.56
N ASN A 188 11.19 4.56 29.58
CA ASN A 188 10.77 3.61 30.60
C ASN A 188 9.58 4.11 31.43
N ARG A 189 9.67 5.33 31.96
CA ARG A 189 8.57 5.94 32.74
C ARG A 189 7.30 6.05 31.89
N THR A 190 7.44 6.46 30.63
CA THR A 190 6.32 6.63 29.70
C THR A 190 5.59 5.30 29.47
N ALA A 191 6.32 4.20 29.29
CA ALA A 191 5.72 2.87 29.16
C ALA A 191 5.02 2.41 30.45
N GLN A 192 5.62 2.63 31.62
CA GLN A 192 5.04 2.25 32.92
C GLN A 192 3.79 3.04 33.27
N ASP A 193 3.81 4.36 33.07
CA ASP A 193 2.65 5.22 33.28
C ASP A 193 1.53 4.87 32.29
N SER A 194 1.86 4.59 31.02
CA SER A 194 0.86 4.20 30.01
C SER A 194 0.26 2.82 30.29
N TYR A 195 1.05 1.87 30.83
CA TYR A 195 0.52 0.59 31.31
C TYR A 195 -0.41 0.77 32.52
N THR A 196 -0.01 1.61 33.49
CA THR A 196 -0.83 1.95 34.66
C THR A 196 -2.14 2.62 34.24
N PHE A 197 -2.08 3.50 33.24
CA PHE A 197 -3.25 4.09 32.60
C PHE A 197 -4.18 3.00 32.07
N LEU A 198 -3.68 2.06 31.24
CA LEU A 198 -4.50 1.02 30.62
C LEU A 198 -5.18 0.11 31.64
N VAL A 199 -4.48 -0.28 32.72
CA VAL A 199 -5.06 -1.10 33.79
C VAL A 199 -6.22 -0.35 34.46
N ASN A 200 -6.02 0.91 34.87
CA ASN A 200 -7.09 1.70 35.49
C ASN A 200 -8.22 2.04 34.51
N TRP A 201 -7.90 2.31 33.25
CA TRP A 201 -8.89 2.59 32.21
C TRP A 201 -9.78 1.37 31.98
N LEU A 202 -9.23 0.15 31.96
CA LEU A 202 -10.01 -1.09 31.83
C LEU A 202 -10.86 -1.40 33.08
N GLU A 203 -10.45 -0.94 34.27
CA GLU A 203 -11.33 -0.99 35.45
C GLU A 203 -12.49 0.01 35.33
N ARG A 204 -12.27 1.17 34.70
CA ARG A 204 -13.32 2.17 34.41
C ARG A 204 -14.26 1.75 33.27
N PHE A 205 -13.74 1.05 32.27
CA PHE A 205 -14.46 0.55 31.08
C PHE A 205 -14.42 -0.99 31.03
N PRO A 206 -15.06 -1.68 31.99
CA PRO A 206 -14.91 -3.13 32.17
C PRO A 206 -15.39 -3.97 30.98
N GLU A 207 -16.31 -3.45 30.17
CA GLU A 207 -16.81 -4.10 28.95
C GLU A 207 -15.75 -4.29 27.86
N TYR A 208 -14.59 -3.64 27.98
CA TYR A 208 -13.47 -3.78 27.05
C TYR A 208 -12.37 -4.75 27.51
N LYS A 209 -12.44 -5.30 28.73
CA LYS A 209 -11.38 -6.19 29.29
C LYS A 209 -11.08 -7.41 28.43
N THR A 210 -12.07 -7.95 27.73
CA THR A 210 -11.93 -9.15 26.88
C THR A 210 -11.64 -8.80 25.43
N ARG A 211 -11.62 -7.51 25.07
CA ARG A 211 -11.54 -7.07 23.69
C ARG A 211 -10.18 -7.35 23.08
N ASP A 212 -10.16 -7.74 21.81
CA ASP A 212 -8.94 -7.72 21.02
C ASP A 212 -8.36 -6.30 21.03
N PHE A 213 -7.14 -6.18 21.56
CA PHE A 213 -6.49 -4.91 21.81
C PHE A 213 -5.25 -4.73 20.92
N TYR A 214 -5.12 -3.54 20.33
CA TYR A 214 -3.99 -3.19 19.47
C TYR A 214 -3.35 -1.88 19.94
N LEU A 215 -2.02 -1.84 19.91
CA LEU A 215 -1.25 -0.63 20.15
C LEU A 215 -0.82 -0.03 18.82
N THR A 216 -1.08 1.25 18.62
CA THR A 216 -0.78 1.96 17.38
C THR A 216 -0.16 3.32 17.66
N GLY A 217 0.65 3.82 16.76
CA GLY A 217 1.22 5.15 16.89
C GLY A 217 2.20 5.51 15.78
N GLU A 218 2.67 6.75 15.81
CA GLU A 218 3.53 7.29 14.77
C GLU A 218 4.80 8.00 15.29
N SER A 219 5.79 8.19 14.40
CA SER A 219 7.01 8.94 14.70
C SER A 219 7.79 8.32 15.88
N TYR A 220 8.08 9.09 16.93
CA TYR A 220 8.74 8.57 18.14
C TYR A 220 7.90 7.51 18.89
N ALA A 221 6.61 7.33 18.58
CA ALA A 221 5.86 6.19 19.08
C ALA A 221 6.39 4.83 18.55
N GLY A 222 7.31 4.85 17.57
CA GLY A 222 8.20 3.74 17.29
C GLY A 222 8.94 3.19 18.50
N HIS A 223 9.21 4.02 19.51
CA HIS A 223 9.71 3.60 20.82
C HIS A 223 8.56 3.23 21.76
N TYR A 224 7.58 4.12 21.92
CA TYR A 224 6.50 3.95 22.90
C TYR A 224 5.71 2.67 22.71
N VAL A 225 5.34 2.34 21.47
CA VAL A 225 4.45 1.22 21.16
C VAL A 225 5.11 -0.14 21.43
N PRO A 226 6.31 -0.46 20.91
CA PRO A 226 7.00 -1.72 21.24
C PRO A 226 7.35 -1.84 22.71
N GLN A 227 7.81 -0.77 23.37
CA GLN A 227 8.16 -0.79 24.79
C GLN A 227 6.92 -1.01 25.67
N LEU A 228 5.80 -0.35 25.37
CA LEU A 228 4.53 -0.59 26.06
C LEU A 228 4.01 -2.03 25.83
N ALA A 229 4.13 -2.55 24.61
CA ALA A 229 3.79 -3.95 24.32
C ALA A 229 4.61 -4.92 25.17
N GLN A 230 5.92 -4.69 25.28
CA GLN A 230 6.81 -5.48 26.12
C GLN A 230 6.42 -5.38 27.60
N THR A 231 6.12 -4.18 28.10
CA THR A 231 5.62 -3.96 29.48
C THR A 231 4.32 -4.73 29.74
N ILE A 232 3.33 -4.66 28.86
CA ILE A 232 2.06 -5.40 28.99
C ILE A 232 2.32 -6.91 29.09
N LEU A 233 3.12 -7.45 28.16
CA LEU A 233 3.42 -8.88 28.12
C LEU A 233 4.20 -9.32 29.36
N HIS A 234 5.12 -8.49 29.85
CA HIS A 234 5.88 -8.77 31.05
C HIS A 234 4.97 -8.81 32.28
N HIS A 235 4.14 -7.79 32.51
CA HIS A 235 3.23 -7.77 33.65
C HIS A 235 2.18 -8.88 33.61
N SER A 236 1.68 -9.25 32.42
CA SER A 236 0.72 -10.35 32.25
C SER A 236 1.25 -11.71 32.73
N LYS A 237 2.58 -11.89 32.75
CA LYS A 237 3.24 -13.12 33.21
C LYS A 237 3.59 -13.11 34.69
N HIS A 238 3.76 -11.93 35.29
CA HIS A 238 4.39 -11.77 36.61
C HIS A 238 3.47 -11.12 37.66
N THR A 239 2.28 -10.65 37.28
CA THR A 239 1.34 -9.99 38.19
C THR A 239 -0.09 -10.53 38.01
N ASN A 240 -0.91 -10.45 39.06
CA ASN A 240 -2.34 -10.81 39.02
C ASN A 240 -3.24 -9.62 38.62
N GLN A 241 -2.69 -8.65 37.88
CA GLN A 241 -3.45 -7.46 37.45
C GLN A 241 -4.31 -7.76 36.22
N THR A 242 -5.14 -6.80 35.85
CA THR A 242 -6.05 -6.87 34.71
C THR A 242 -5.31 -7.30 33.44
N ILE A 243 -5.70 -8.45 32.90
CA ILE A 243 -5.08 -9.02 31.70
C ILE A 243 -5.54 -8.23 30.48
N ILE A 244 -4.59 -7.71 29.72
CA ILE A 244 -4.84 -7.00 28.46
C ILE A 244 -4.69 -8.00 27.31
N ASN A 245 -5.75 -8.20 26.53
CA ASN A 245 -5.77 -9.12 25.39
C ASN A 245 -5.09 -8.52 24.14
N LEU A 246 -3.78 -8.26 24.23
CA LEU A 246 -2.96 -7.68 23.17
C LEU A 246 -2.81 -8.63 21.98
N LYS A 247 -3.20 -8.18 20.78
CA LYS A 247 -3.18 -8.95 19.53
C LYS A 247 -2.12 -8.52 18.52
N GLY A 248 -1.65 -7.28 18.60
CA GLY A 248 -0.63 -6.78 17.69
C GLY A 248 -0.29 -5.32 17.91
N ILE A 249 0.76 -4.87 17.22
CA ILE A 249 1.22 -3.49 17.21
C ILE A 249 1.36 -2.95 15.78
N ALA A 250 1.03 -1.69 15.54
CA ALA A 250 1.28 -1.02 14.27
C ALA A 250 2.00 0.32 14.49
N ILE A 251 3.06 0.59 13.75
CA ILE A 251 3.84 1.84 13.88
C ILE A 251 4.06 2.52 12.52
N GLY A 252 3.65 3.79 12.42
CA GLY A 252 3.70 4.63 11.22
C GLY A 252 4.89 5.60 11.24
N ASN A 253 5.64 5.71 10.13
CA ASN A 253 6.78 6.65 9.98
C ASN A 253 7.72 6.67 11.19
N ALA A 254 7.99 5.48 11.74
CA ALA A 254 8.51 5.32 13.09
C ALA A 254 10.02 5.52 13.19
N LEU A 255 10.48 6.14 14.29
CA LEU A 255 11.88 6.02 14.72
C LEU A 255 12.07 4.64 15.36
N ILE A 256 12.82 3.75 14.70
CA ILE A 256 13.09 2.38 15.18
C ILE A 256 14.56 2.20 15.57
N ASP A 257 15.45 2.66 14.69
CA ASP A 257 16.89 2.61 14.86
C ASP A 257 17.47 3.93 14.38
N ARG A 258 18.11 4.67 15.28
CA ARG A 258 18.49 6.06 15.04
C ARG A 258 19.50 6.20 13.91
N LEU A 259 20.55 5.38 13.89
CA LEU A 259 21.60 5.48 12.87
C LEU A 259 21.08 5.06 11.50
N THR A 260 20.24 4.02 11.45
CA THR A 260 19.57 3.60 10.21
C THR A 260 18.62 4.68 9.72
N ASN A 261 17.87 5.34 10.61
CA ASN A 261 16.97 6.44 10.26
C ASN A 261 17.73 7.65 9.69
N ILE A 262 18.87 8.02 10.27
CA ILE A 262 19.74 9.08 9.74
C ILE A 262 20.23 8.70 8.35
N LYS A 263 20.83 7.51 8.20
CA LYS A 263 21.31 7.03 6.90
C LYS A 263 20.21 7.04 5.84
N GLY A 264 19.03 6.52 6.17
CA GLY A 264 17.86 6.50 5.28
C GLY A 264 17.38 7.89 4.90
N SER A 265 17.42 8.86 5.82
CA SER A 265 17.05 10.25 5.54
C SER A 265 18.02 10.91 4.54
N LEU A 266 19.33 10.61 4.65
CA LEU A 266 20.35 11.13 3.72
C LEU A 266 20.18 10.51 2.33
N ASP A 267 19.91 9.20 2.26
CA ASP A 267 19.57 8.52 1.01
C ASP A 267 18.29 9.10 0.39
N TYR A 268 17.27 9.41 1.22
CA TYR A 268 16.03 10.05 0.78
C TYR A 268 16.28 11.45 0.21
N TYR A 269 17.00 12.32 0.93
CA TYR A 269 17.28 13.69 0.45
C TYR A 269 18.05 13.71 -0.86
N TRP A 270 19.03 12.82 -1.02
CA TRP A 270 19.81 12.74 -2.26
C TRP A 270 18.94 12.26 -3.43
N THR A 271 18.18 11.16 -3.24
CA THR A 271 17.29 10.63 -4.29
C THR A 271 16.13 11.56 -4.65
N HIS A 272 15.81 12.54 -3.80
CA HIS A 272 14.80 13.56 -4.05
C HIS A 272 15.38 14.90 -4.53
N ALA A 273 16.67 14.93 -4.90
CA ALA A 273 17.39 16.11 -5.38
C ALA A 273 17.37 17.31 -4.41
N LEU A 274 17.32 17.02 -3.10
CA LEU A 274 17.32 18.04 -2.05
C LEU A 274 18.74 18.39 -1.57
N ILE A 275 19.73 17.56 -1.90
CA ILE A 275 21.15 17.76 -1.57
C ILE A 275 22.05 17.40 -2.76
N SER A 276 23.27 17.94 -2.78
CA SER A 276 24.20 17.72 -3.89
C SER A 276 24.92 16.38 -3.82
N ASP A 277 25.39 15.91 -4.97
CA ASP A 277 26.20 14.69 -5.10
C ASP A 277 27.48 14.77 -4.26
N GLU A 278 28.11 15.94 -4.18
CA GLU A 278 29.33 16.17 -3.40
C GLU A 278 29.07 16.03 -1.90
N SER A 279 27.98 16.61 -1.38
CA SER A 279 27.64 16.50 0.03
C SER A 279 27.27 15.06 0.39
N TYR A 280 26.54 14.36 -0.48
CA TYR A 280 26.16 12.95 -0.28
C TYR A 280 27.38 12.00 -0.35
N ALA A 281 28.24 12.15 -1.35
CA ALA A 281 29.48 11.38 -1.48
C ALA A 281 30.43 11.64 -0.29
N GLY A 282 30.50 12.89 0.17
CA GLY A 282 31.24 13.27 1.38
C GLY A 282 30.76 12.54 2.63
N VAL A 283 29.44 12.46 2.84
CA VAL A 283 28.85 11.65 3.90
C VAL A 283 29.20 10.16 3.75
N LYS A 284 28.99 9.56 2.57
CA LYS A 284 29.26 8.12 2.36
C LYS A 284 30.72 7.76 2.63
N LEU A 285 31.65 8.67 2.34
CA LEU A 285 33.08 8.45 2.54
C LEU A 285 33.50 8.62 4.00
N THR A 286 32.87 9.54 4.75
CA THR A 286 33.40 10.03 6.03
C THR A 286 32.55 9.70 7.25
N CYS A 287 31.28 9.36 7.07
CA CYS A 287 30.34 9.01 8.13
C CYS A 287 30.21 7.49 8.26
N ASN A 288 30.42 6.97 9.47
CA ASN A 288 30.11 5.58 9.79
C ASN A 288 28.81 5.51 10.62
N PHE A 289 27.76 4.94 10.03
CA PHE A 289 26.44 4.76 10.65
C PHE A 289 26.26 3.40 11.33
N THR A 290 27.33 2.64 11.57
CA THR A 290 27.26 1.37 12.32
C THR A 290 27.59 1.53 13.80
N SER A 291 28.04 2.71 14.23
CA SER A 291 28.39 3.01 15.62
C SER A 291 28.22 4.51 15.89
N PRO A 292 27.72 4.91 17.09
CA PRO A 292 27.65 6.31 17.50
C PRO A 292 29.02 7.03 17.49
N ASP A 293 30.12 6.28 17.51
CA ASP A 293 31.52 6.76 17.50
C ASP A 293 32.01 7.08 16.08
N GLY A 294 31.20 6.73 15.08
CA GLY A 294 31.52 6.82 13.67
C GLY A 294 31.36 8.19 13.04
N LEU A 295 30.97 9.21 13.82
CA LEU A 295 30.70 10.57 13.34
C LEU A 295 31.93 11.47 13.53
N SER A 296 32.85 11.41 12.57
CA SER A 296 34.04 12.27 12.54
C SER A 296 33.68 13.76 12.39
N GLN A 297 34.59 14.67 12.75
CA GLN A 297 34.38 16.10 12.52
C GLN A 297 34.17 16.44 11.03
N VAL A 298 34.78 15.66 10.14
CA VAL A 298 34.61 15.79 8.69
C VAL A 298 33.20 15.36 8.28
N CYS A 299 32.69 14.26 8.82
CA CYS A 299 31.31 13.83 8.64
C CYS A 299 30.32 14.90 9.09
N LEU A 300 30.51 15.48 10.28
CA LEU A 300 29.66 16.57 10.79
C LEU A 300 29.63 17.77 9.85
N GLY A 301 30.76 18.12 9.22
CA GLY A 301 30.84 19.19 8.24
C GLY A 301 29.97 18.95 7.00
N PHE A 302 29.89 17.71 6.51
CA PHE A 302 29.00 17.36 5.39
C PHE A 302 27.53 17.29 5.82
N LEU A 303 27.24 16.79 7.03
CA LEU A 303 25.90 16.80 7.59
C LEU A 303 25.34 18.23 7.76
N ASP A 304 26.19 19.19 8.14
CA ASP A 304 25.81 20.61 8.21
C ASP A 304 25.48 21.21 6.82
N GLN A 305 26.19 20.80 5.76
CA GLN A 305 25.87 21.24 4.39
C GLN A 305 24.49 20.73 3.94
N ILE A 306 24.22 19.45 4.18
CA ILE A 306 22.93 18.80 3.89
C ILE A 306 21.80 19.50 4.64
N TYR A 307 22.03 19.83 5.92
CA TYR A 307 21.06 20.59 6.71
C TYR A 307 20.76 21.95 6.08
N ASN A 308 21.79 22.72 5.70
CA ASN A 308 21.59 24.03 5.07
C ASN A 308 20.82 23.93 3.75
N ALA A 309 21.10 22.90 2.95
CA ALA A 309 20.39 22.66 1.69
C ALA A 309 18.90 22.30 1.91
N THR A 310 18.57 21.69 3.05
CA THR A 310 17.22 21.25 3.40
C THR A 310 16.53 22.16 4.43
N ALA A 311 17.07 23.34 4.72
CA ALA A 311 16.58 24.19 5.79
C ALA A 311 15.22 24.86 5.48
N ASP A 312 14.92 25.09 4.19
CA ASP A 312 13.71 25.79 3.74
C ASP A 312 12.65 24.84 3.13
N ILE A 313 12.65 23.57 3.53
CA ILE A 313 11.62 22.59 3.18
C ILE A 313 10.87 22.10 4.42
N PHE A 314 9.67 21.56 4.24
CA PHE A 314 8.94 20.89 5.31
C PHE A 314 9.39 19.42 5.39
N PRO A 315 10.10 19.00 6.45
CA PRO A 315 10.72 17.66 6.47
C PRO A 315 9.71 16.51 6.60
N TYR A 316 8.49 16.79 7.07
CA TYR A 316 7.44 15.78 7.20
C TYR A 316 6.66 15.56 5.87
N ASP A 317 6.69 16.54 4.96
CA ASP A 317 6.20 16.43 3.59
C ASP A 317 6.95 17.43 2.69
N VAL A 318 7.98 16.93 1.98
CA VAL A 318 8.91 17.76 1.20
C VAL A 318 8.26 18.46 0.00
N TYR A 319 7.02 18.11 -0.35
CA TYR A 319 6.27 18.73 -1.44
C TYR A 319 5.24 19.74 -0.93
N ALA A 320 4.99 19.79 0.38
CA ALA A 320 4.00 20.69 0.96
C ALA A 320 4.55 22.12 1.09
N PRO A 321 3.68 23.14 0.91
CA PRO A 321 4.07 24.53 1.14
C PRO A 321 4.25 24.83 2.63
N LEU A 322 5.29 25.61 2.94
CA LEU A 322 5.50 26.18 4.26
C LEU A 322 4.41 27.23 4.60
N CYS A 323 4.09 27.32 5.88
CA CYS A 323 3.19 28.29 6.47
C CYS A 323 3.88 29.65 6.61
N ASN A 324 3.17 30.69 6.18
CA ASN A 324 3.70 32.05 6.19
C ASN A 324 3.82 32.57 7.64
N SER A 325 4.97 33.18 7.95
CA SER A 325 5.38 33.65 9.28
C SER A 325 4.55 34.82 9.84
N SER A 326 3.56 35.31 9.10
CA SER A 326 2.65 36.39 9.50
C SER A 326 1.43 35.92 10.31
N SER A 327 1.25 34.60 10.47
CA SER A 327 0.25 34.05 11.39
C SER A 327 0.74 34.20 12.83
N HIS A 328 0.01 34.95 13.66
CA HIS A 328 0.30 35.24 15.08
C HIS A 328 0.10 34.02 15.99
N SER A 329 0.52 32.86 15.52
CA SER A 329 0.32 31.60 16.22
C SER A 329 1.53 31.30 17.10
N PRO A 330 1.34 31.09 18.41
CA PRO A 330 2.42 30.62 19.25
C PRO A 330 2.92 29.30 18.70
N THR A 331 4.23 29.18 18.54
CA THR A 331 4.86 27.96 18.06
C THR A 331 4.56 26.81 19.03
N VAL A 332 3.94 25.75 18.51
CA VAL A 332 3.77 24.44 19.20
C VAL A 332 5.14 23.84 19.59
N SER A 333 6.23 24.41 19.09
CA SER A 333 7.60 23.97 19.32
C SER A 333 8.10 24.17 20.77
N THR A 334 7.58 25.15 21.52
CA THR A 334 8.18 25.50 22.83
C THR A 334 8.10 24.40 23.90
N LEU A 335 7.13 23.49 23.83
CA LEU A 335 7.04 22.35 24.77
C LEU A 335 7.88 21.14 24.33
N SER A 336 7.89 20.82 23.03
CA SER A 336 8.70 19.71 22.47
C SER A 336 10.21 20.01 22.59
N GLU A 337 10.60 21.28 22.43
CA GLU A 337 11.98 21.75 22.61
C GLU A 337 12.48 21.59 24.06
N MET A 338 11.61 21.80 25.07
CA MET A 338 11.97 21.58 26.48
C MET A 338 12.15 20.10 26.82
N ILE A 339 11.37 19.21 26.20
CA ILE A 339 11.37 17.78 26.50
C ILE A 339 12.61 17.08 25.90
N ASN A 340 13.08 17.48 24.71
CA ASN A 340 14.23 16.84 24.05
C ASN A 340 15.58 17.05 24.79
N GLY A 341 15.78 18.15 25.51
CA GLY A 341 16.99 18.38 26.31
C GLY A 341 17.02 17.62 27.65
N LEU A 342 15.86 17.16 28.11
CA LEU A 342 15.62 16.62 29.45
C LEU A 342 15.10 15.16 29.45
N TRP A 343 14.94 14.54 28.28
CA TRP A 343 14.59 13.13 28.13
C TRP A 343 15.70 12.25 28.70
N THR A 344 15.39 11.46 29.73
CA THR A 344 16.42 10.82 30.58
C THR A 344 16.95 9.50 30.02
N ASP A 345 16.13 8.79 29.24
CA ASP A 345 16.45 7.51 28.61
C ASP A 345 15.83 7.45 27.23
N ARG A 346 16.70 7.34 26.22
CA ARG A 346 16.40 7.14 24.81
C ARG A 346 17.40 6.09 24.29
N PRO A 347 17.02 4.80 24.19
CA PRO A 347 17.87 3.83 23.53
C PRO A 347 18.07 4.26 22.06
N ASP A 348 19.19 3.87 21.45
CA ASP A 348 19.42 4.19 20.03
C ASP A 348 18.56 3.31 19.09
N THR A 349 18.06 2.18 19.60
CA THR A 349 17.32 1.19 18.83
C THR A 349 16.30 0.44 19.69
N VAL A 350 15.15 0.12 19.10
CA VAL A 350 14.14 -0.80 19.69
C VAL A 350 14.01 -2.10 18.88
N LEU A 351 14.90 -2.33 17.91
CA LEU A 351 14.93 -3.57 17.13
C LEU A 351 14.93 -4.84 17.98
N PRO A 352 15.68 -4.96 19.10
CA PRO A 352 15.63 -6.15 19.93
C PRO A 352 14.24 -6.44 20.51
N ILE A 353 13.49 -5.39 20.88
CA ILE A 353 12.13 -5.52 21.40
C ILE A 353 11.18 -5.99 20.30
N ILE A 354 11.27 -5.37 19.11
CA ILE A 354 10.45 -5.76 17.95
C ILE A 354 10.73 -7.23 17.58
N GLN A 355 11.99 -7.64 17.53
CA GLN A 355 12.39 -9.02 17.28
C GLN A 355 11.85 -9.99 18.34
N GLU A 356 11.87 -9.60 19.62
CA GLU A 356 11.27 -10.40 20.69
C GLU A 356 9.76 -10.58 20.49
N LEU A 357 9.04 -9.49 20.19
CA LEU A 357 7.59 -9.51 19.93
C LEU A 357 7.26 -10.43 18.74
N MET A 358 8.00 -10.34 17.64
CA MET A 358 7.82 -11.22 16.49
C MET A 358 8.10 -12.69 16.84
N ARG A 359 9.15 -12.96 17.62
CA ARG A 359 9.54 -14.32 18.03
C ARG A 359 8.46 -15.02 18.86
N ILE A 360 7.69 -14.28 19.65
CA ILE A 360 6.58 -14.82 20.44
C ILE A 360 5.26 -14.88 19.65
N GLY A 361 5.28 -14.58 18.35
CA GLY A 361 4.12 -14.64 17.46
C GLY A 361 3.22 -13.40 17.48
N MET A 362 3.70 -12.28 18.05
CA MET A 362 2.96 -11.01 17.99
C MET A 362 2.94 -10.48 16.56
N ARG A 363 1.78 -9.99 16.11
CA ARG A 363 1.67 -9.31 14.81
C ARG A 363 2.27 -7.91 14.91
N VAL A 364 3.21 -7.59 14.04
CA VAL A 364 3.89 -6.29 13.98
C VAL A 364 3.70 -5.71 12.57
N TRP A 365 3.11 -4.53 12.48
CA TRP A 365 3.00 -3.76 11.24
C TRP A 365 3.90 -2.52 11.33
N ILE A 366 4.78 -2.35 10.35
CA ILE A 366 5.59 -1.14 10.18
C ILE A 366 5.15 -0.56 8.84
N TYR A 367 4.61 0.64 8.85
CA TYR A 367 4.00 1.23 7.65
C TYR A 367 4.43 2.68 7.46
N ARG A 368 4.27 3.17 6.23
CA ARG A 368 4.44 4.57 5.89
C ARG A 368 3.07 5.22 5.80
N GLU A 369 2.83 6.22 6.62
CA GLU A 369 1.76 7.19 6.46
C GLU A 369 2.11 8.16 5.35
N ALA A 370 1.29 8.11 4.31
CA ALA A 370 1.31 9.08 3.24
C ALA A 370 0.21 10.11 3.55
N LEU A 371 0.59 11.37 3.81
CA LEU A 371 -0.33 12.52 3.77
C LEU A 371 -0.74 12.78 2.31
N TYR A 372 -1.36 11.80 1.66
CA TYR A 372 -1.58 11.83 0.22
C TYR A 372 -3.03 12.19 -0.12
N LYS A 373 -3.16 13.29 -0.86
CA LYS A 373 -4.35 13.65 -1.65
C LYS A 373 -4.46 12.85 -2.95
N ASP A 374 -3.44 12.08 -3.31
CA ASP A 374 -3.44 11.32 -4.56
C ASP A 374 -4.16 9.99 -4.37
N ARG A 375 -5.22 9.78 -5.15
CA ARG A 375 -6.24 8.75 -4.95
C ARG A 375 -5.86 7.40 -5.56
N ASN A 376 -4.58 7.14 -5.79
CA ASN A 376 -4.12 6.10 -6.72
C ASN A 376 -2.92 5.27 -6.22
N THR A 377 -2.88 4.95 -4.92
CA THR A 377 -2.04 3.84 -4.47
C THR A 377 -2.94 2.74 -3.93
N ASP A 378 -3.19 1.74 -4.79
CA ASP A 378 -3.78 0.46 -4.42
C ASP A 378 -2.76 -0.28 -3.53
N ALA A 379 -2.73 0.07 -2.24
CA ALA A 379 -2.30 -0.88 -1.23
C ALA A 379 -3.21 -2.10 -1.34
N ALA A 380 -2.68 -3.31 -1.18
CA ALA A 380 -3.45 -4.55 -1.24
C ALA A 380 -4.62 -4.51 -0.23
N PHE A 381 -5.77 -3.99 -0.67
CA PHE A 381 -6.99 -3.97 0.11
C PHE A 381 -7.45 -5.43 0.26
N PRO A 382 -8.07 -5.79 1.40
CA PRO A 382 -8.72 -7.08 1.51
C PRO A 382 -9.73 -7.23 0.37
N LEU A 383 -9.59 -8.28 -0.44
CA LEU A 383 -10.51 -8.60 -1.54
C LEU A 383 -11.94 -8.70 -0.96
N ASP A 384 -12.85 -7.89 -1.48
CA ASP A 384 -14.26 -7.91 -1.09
C ASP A 384 -14.88 -9.27 -1.46
N THR A 385 -15.59 -9.90 -0.52
CA THR A 385 -16.25 -11.20 -0.71
C THR A 385 -17.78 -11.07 -0.77
N SER A 386 -18.28 -9.84 -0.74
CA SER A 386 -19.70 -9.58 -0.83
C SER A 386 -20.25 -10.11 -2.16
N PRO A 387 -21.43 -10.76 -2.17
CA PRO A 387 -22.07 -11.16 -3.40
C PRO A 387 -22.20 -9.99 -4.38
N VAL A 388 -21.79 -10.19 -5.63
CA VAL A 388 -21.94 -9.13 -6.64
C VAL A 388 -23.38 -8.98 -7.09
N TYR A 389 -23.72 -7.78 -7.57
CA TYR A 389 -25.01 -7.49 -8.17
C TYR A 389 -25.29 -8.42 -9.36
N VAL A 390 -26.48 -9.03 -9.40
CA VAL A 390 -26.98 -9.79 -10.56
C VAL A 390 -28.34 -9.23 -10.93
N GLY A 391 -28.39 -8.52 -12.06
CA GLY A 391 -29.61 -7.93 -12.60
C GLY A 391 -30.37 -8.88 -13.53
N PRO A 392 -31.62 -8.55 -13.93
CA PRO A 392 -32.36 -9.31 -14.92
C PRO A 392 -31.64 -9.32 -16.27
N GLN A 393 -31.40 -10.51 -16.84
CA GLN A 393 -30.71 -10.68 -18.13
C GLN A 393 -31.59 -11.29 -19.24
N ASP A 394 -32.80 -11.74 -18.90
CA ASP A 394 -33.69 -12.44 -19.82
C ASP A 394 -34.06 -11.57 -21.03
N GLY A 395 -33.89 -12.12 -22.23
CA GLY A 395 -34.23 -11.47 -23.50
C GLY A 395 -33.25 -10.39 -23.97
N LEU A 396 -32.23 -10.03 -23.19
CA LEU A 396 -31.26 -8.98 -23.58
C LEU A 396 -30.24 -9.46 -24.62
N LYS A 397 -29.98 -10.77 -24.71
CA LYS A 397 -29.06 -11.34 -25.71
C LYS A 397 -29.50 -11.01 -27.14
N ASP A 398 -30.79 -11.19 -27.44
CA ASP A 398 -31.32 -10.98 -28.80
C ASP A 398 -31.28 -9.49 -29.18
N SER A 399 -31.45 -8.58 -28.22
CA SER A 399 -31.30 -7.14 -28.46
C SER A 399 -29.85 -6.71 -28.68
N ASP A 400 -28.88 -7.49 -28.21
CA ASP A 400 -27.46 -7.19 -28.38
C ASP A 400 -26.92 -7.69 -29.73
N GLU A 401 -27.65 -8.53 -30.49
CA GLU A 401 -27.18 -9.09 -31.77
C GLU A 401 -27.03 -8.00 -32.84
N ILE A 402 -25.83 -7.93 -33.46
CA ILE A 402 -25.50 -6.95 -34.49
C ILE A 402 -25.64 -7.61 -35.86
N GLU A 403 -26.66 -7.23 -36.63
CA GLU A 403 -26.85 -7.74 -37.99
C GLU A 403 -25.70 -7.35 -38.94
N SER A 404 -25.23 -6.10 -38.85
CA SER A 404 -24.11 -5.59 -39.62
C SER A 404 -23.52 -4.33 -38.99
N LEU A 405 -22.19 -4.21 -38.96
CA LEU A 405 -21.52 -2.97 -38.58
C LEU A 405 -21.52 -1.96 -39.74
N PRO A 406 -21.52 -0.64 -39.45
CA PRO A 406 -21.33 0.37 -40.50
C PRO A 406 -20.04 0.13 -41.29
N GLY A 407 -20.17 0.01 -42.61
CA GLY A 407 -19.03 -0.22 -43.50
C GLY A 407 -18.48 -1.65 -43.48
N GLN A 408 -19.14 -2.59 -42.82
CA GLN A 408 -18.77 -4.02 -42.80
C GLN A 408 -18.78 -4.61 -44.22
N PRO A 409 -17.79 -5.43 -44.59
CA PRO A 409 -17.82 -6.15 -45.86
C PRO A 409 -18.91 -7.23 -45.87
N ASP A 410 -19.42 -7.56 -47.06
CA ASP A 410 -20.37 -8.64 -47.25
C ASP A 410 -19.79 -10.02 -46.87
N GLY A 411 -20.69 -10.97 -46.58
CA GLY A 411 -20.33 -12.36 -46.37
C GLY A 411 -19.70 -12.66 -45.02
N VAL A 412 -20.00 -11.87 -43.98
CA VAL A 412 -19.64 -12.17 -42.58
C VAL A 412 -20.38 -13.43 -42.11
N ASP A 413 -19.61 -14.39 -41.59
CA ASP A 413 -20.00 -15.78 -41.35
C ASP A 413 -19.98 -16.16 -39.87
N PHE A 414 -20.01 -15.17 -38.98
CA PHE A 414 -20.06 -15.35 -37.53
C PHE A 414 -21.03 -14.35 -36.90
N LYS A 415 -21.56 -14.72 -35.74
CA LYS A 415 -22.41 -13.82 -34.95
C LYS A 415 -21.58 -12.82 -34.16
N GLN A 416 -22.14 -11.64 -33.97
CA GLN A 416 -21.53 -10.54 -33.23
C GLN A 416 -22.59 -9.85 -32.40
N TYR A 417 -22.20 -9.38 -31.21
CA TYR A 417 -23.11 -8.81 -30.25
C TYR A 417 -22.45 -7.61 -29.56
N SER A 418 -23.23 -6.62 -29.16
CA SER A 418 -22.76 -5.54 -28.29
C SER A 418 -23.88 -5.02 -27.43
N GLY A 419 -23.56 -4.62 -26.21
CA GLY A 419 -24.54 -4.06 -25.31
C GLY A 419 -23.92 -3.55 -24.03
N TYR A 420 -24.80 -3.09 -23.13
CA TYR A 420 -24.43 -2.63 -21.80
C TYR A 420 -24.80 -3.68 -20.76
N VAL A 421 -23.90 -3.86 -19.79
CA VAL A 421 -24.13 -4.66 -18.60
C VAL A 421 -23.94 -3.76 -17.38
N THR A 422 -25.01 -3.57 -16.61
CA THR A 422 -24.97 -2.80 -15.36
C THR A 422 -24.15 -3.55 -14.31
N VAL A 423 -23.14 -2.88 -13.76
CA VAL A 423 -22.26 -3.44 -12.73
C VAL A 423 -22.50 -2.79 -11.36
N ASP A 424 -23.09 -1.59 -11.33
CA ASP A 424 -23.53 -0.94 -10.11
C ASP A 424 -24.78 -0.08 -10.41
N PRO A 425 -25.98 -0.51 -9.96
CA PRO A 425 -27.22 0.19 -10.25
C PRO A 425 -27.34 1.52 -9.48
N ASP A 426 -26.78 1.62 -8.28
CA ASP A 426 -26.88 2.82 -7.44
C ASP A 426 -26.07 3.97 -8.06
N ALA A 427 -24.89 3.64 -8.60
CA ALA A 427 -24.08 4.60 -9.34
C ALA A 427 -24.55 4.82 -10.80
N GLY A 428 -25.50 4.01 -11.28
CA GLY A 428 -25.89 3.96 -12.70
C GLY A 428 -24.73 3.58 -13.62
N ARG A 429 -23.84 2.71 -13.14
CA ARG A 429 -22.59 2.35 -13.80
C ARG A 429 -22.76 1.07 -14.62
N ALA A 430 -22.42 1.16 -15.90
CA ALA A 430 -22.56 0.07 -16.86
C ALA A 430 -21.34 -0.02 -17.77
N LEU A 431 -20.89 -1.24 -18.03
CA LEU A 431 -19.80 -1.52 -18.95
C LEU A 431 -20.33 -1.96 -20.32
N PHE A 432 -19.73 -1.42 -21.37
CA PHE A 432 -19.98 -1.78 -22.75
C PHE A 432 -19.06 -2.92 -23.19
N TYR A 433 -19.58 -3.82 -24.03
CA TYR A 433 -18.79 -4.87 -24.63
C TYR A 433 -19.10 -5.04 -26.12
N TYR A 434 -18.12 -5.57 -26.86
CA TYR A 434 -18.30 -6.12 -28.18
C TYR A 434 -17.84 -7.58 -28.19
N PHE A 435 -18.74 -8.50 -28.55
CA PHE A 435 -18.51 -9.94 -28.55
C PHE A 435 -18.60 -10.48 -29.96
N VAL A 436 -17.67 -11.34 -30.35
CA VAL A 436 -17.66 -12.01 -31.65
C VAL A 436 -17.47 -13.50 -31.49
N GLU A 437 -18.30 -14.28 -32.16
CA GLU A 437 -18.15 -15.72 -32.24
C GLU A 437 -17.05 -16.12 -33.21
N SER A 438 -16.60 -17.36 -33.06
CA SER A 438 -15.77 -17.98 -34.08
C SER A 438 -16.60 -18.37 -35.31
N PRO A 439 -16.15 -18.07 -36.55
CA PRO A 439 -16.85 -18.47 -37.77
C PRO A 439 -16.94 -20.00 -37.95
N ARG A 440 -16.13 -20.76 -37.22
CA ARG A 440 -16.14 -22.22 -37.25
C ARG A 440 -16.16 -22.78 -35.84
N ASN A 441 -17.13 -23.64 -35.56
CA ASN A 441 -17.26 -24.38 -34.30
C ASN A 441 -17.32 -23.44 -33.06
N SER A 442 -18.06 -22.33 -33.14
CA SER A 442 -18.24 -21.40 -32.01
C SER A 442 -18.76 -22.13 -30.75
N SER A 443 -19.59 -23.14 -30.94
CA SER A 443 -20.15 -23.99 -29.89
C SER A 443 -19.15 -24.94 -29.21
N THR A 444 -17.91 -25.08 -29.69
CA THR A 444 -16.86 -25.88 -29.02
C THR A 444 -15.65 -25.05 -28.59
N LYS A 445 -15.41 -23.91 -29.22
CA LYS A 445 -14.22 -23.08 -29.00
C LYS A 445 -14.22 -22.30 -27.67
N PRO A 446 -13.04 -22.03 -27.11
CA PRO A 446 -12.92 -21.33 -25.82
C PRO A 446 -13.50 -19.92 -25.86
N LEU A 447 -13.74 -19.35 -24.68
CA LEU A 447 -14.11 -17.96 -24.49
C LEU A 447 -12.88 -17.18 -24.04
N VAL A 448 -12.61 -16.05 -24.68
CA VAL A 448 -11.48 -15.17 -24.39
C VAL A 448 -12.00 -13.78 -24.07
N LEU A 449 -11.57 -13.19 -22.96
CA LEU A 449 -11.77 -11.78 -22.67
C LEU A 449 -10.52 -10.99 -23.04
N TRP A 450 -10.69 -9.89 -23.76
CA TRP A 450 -9.63 -8.96 -24.11
C TRP A 450 -9.79 -7.63 -23.37
N LEU A 451 -8.70 -7.19 -22.73
CA LEU A 451 -8.56 -5.90 -22.05
C LEU A 451 -7.38 -5.13 -22.65
N ASN A 452 -7.63 -4.00 -23.33
CA ASN A 452 -6.54 -3.10 -23.74
C ASN A 452 -5.91 -2.39 -22.53
N GLY A 453 -4.60 -2.18 -22.61
CA GLY A 453 -3.84 -1.36 -21.67
C GLY A 453 -3.61 0.07 -22.15
N GLY A 454 -2.84 0.83 -21.36
CA GLY A 454 -2.95 2.29 -21.28
C GLY A 454 -4.19 2.58 -20.43
N PRO A 455 -4.05 3.05 -19.17
CA PRO A 455 -5.19 3.15 -18.29
C PRO A 455 -6.27 4.01 -18.95
N GLY A 456 -7.38 3.38 -19.33
CA GLY A 456 -8.46 4.04 -20.05
C GLY A 456 -8.57 3.81 -21.57
N CYS A 457 -7.74 2.97 -22.19
CA CYS A 457 -7.83 2.68 -23.63
C CYS A 457 -8.99 1.76 -23.99
N SER A 458 -9.62 2.01 -25.14
CA SER A 458 -10.75 1.22 -25.63
C SER A 458 -10.32 -0.15 -26.15
N SER A 459 -10.86 -1.24 -25.58
CA SER A 459 -10.73 -2.60 -26.12
C SER A 459 -11.41 -2.77 -27.48
N LEU A 460 -12.46 -1.99 -27.77
CA LEU A 460 -13.09 -1.99 -29.09
C LEU A 460 -12.17 -1.32 -30.11
N GLY A 461 -11.68 -0.12 -29.81
CA GLY A 461 -10.82 0.66 -30.68
C GLY A 461 -9.46 0.02 -30.94
N GLY A 462 -8.69 -0.25 -29.87
CA GLY A 462 -7.37 -0.87 -29.98
C GLY A 462 -7.47 -2.35 -30.34
N GLY A 463 -8.00 -3.14 -29.42
CA GLY A 463 -8.05 -4.60 -29.54
C GLY A 463 -8.84 -5.08 -30.75
N ALA A 464 -10.13 -4.72 -30.82
CA ALA A 464 -10.99 -5.26 -31.86
C ALA A 464 -10.68 -4.68 -33.25
N MET A 465 -10.47 -3.37 -33.35
CA MET A 465 -10.38 -2.68 -34.65
C MET A 465 -8.96 -2.43 -35.15
N MET A 466 -7.93 -2.47 -34.29
CA MET A 466 -6.54 -2.25 -34.69
C MET A 466 -5.65 -3.49 -34.56
N GLU A 467 -5.90 -4.37 -33.59
CA GLU A 467 -4.94 -5.42 -33.20
C GLU A 467 -5.34 -6.86 -33.54
N LEU A 468 -6.47 -7.38 -33.07
CA LEU A 468 -6.76 -8.82 -33.16
C LEU A 468 -8.21 -9.20 -33.45
N GLY A 469 -9.13 -8.23 -33.46
CA GLY A 469 -10.51 -8.48 -33.84
C GLY A 469 -10.71 -8.78 -35.33
N PRO A 470 -11.96 -9.10 -35.74
CA PRO A 470 -12.26 -9.61 -37.07
C PRO A 470 -12.15 -8.59 -38.21
N PHE A 471 -12.11 -7.30 -37.87
CA PHE A 471 -12.13 -6.22 -38.85
C PHE A 471 -11.02 -5.19 -38.62
N ARG A 472 -10.73 -4.44 -39.68
CA ARG A 472 -9.83 -3.29 -39.69
C ARG A 472 -10.49 -2.12 -40.38
N VAL A 473 -10.21 -0.91 -39.89
CA VAL A 473 -10.70 0.33 -40.49
C VAL A 473 -9.89 0.64 -41.75
N ASN A 474 -10.57 0.85 -42.87
CA ASN A 474 -9.94 1.30 -44.11
C ASN A 474 -9.40 2.73 -43.99
N ARG A 475 -8.49 3.11 -44.89
CA ARG A 475 -7.93 4.47 -44.97
C ARG A 475 -8.97 5.57 -45.18
N ASP A 476 -10.16 5.23 -45.67
CA ASP A 476 -11.26 6.16 -45.84
C ASP A 476 -11.94 6.57 -44.52
N GLY A 477 -11.62 5.88 -43.41
CA GLY A 477 -12.22 6.08 -42.10
C GLY A 477 -13.71 5.75 -42.03
N LYS A 478 -14.26 5.07 -43.04
CA LYS A 478 -15.71 4.83 -43.20
C LYS A 478 -16.06 3.36 -43.42
N THR A 479 -15.17 2.59 -44.03
CA THR A 479 -15.40 1.18 -44.34
C THR A 479 -14.45 0.28 -43.57
N LEU A 480 -14.84 -0.98 -43.45
CA LEU A 480 -14.07 -2.03 -42.80
C LEU A 480 -13.58 -3.06 -43.82
N TYR A 481 -12.46 -3.71 -43.52
CA TYR A 481 -12.02 -4.91 -44.24
C TYR A 481 -11.73 -6.05 -43.26
N ARG A 482 -11.81 -7.31 -43.72
CA ARG A 482 -11.57 -8.48 -42.88
C ARG A 482 -10.10 -8.55 -42.44
N ASN A 483 -9.89 -8.90 -41.18
CA ASN A 483 -8.58 -9.24 -40.65
C ASN A 483 -8.31 -10.73 -40.87
N ASP A 484 -7.32 -11.05 -41.71
CA ASP A 484 -6.93 -12.43 -42.00
C ASP A 484 -6.24 -13.15 -40.83
N TYR A 485 -5.85 -12.42 -39.79
CA TYR A 485 -5.19 -12.95 -38.60
C TYR A 485 -6.04 -12.76 -37.32
N ALA A 486 -7.36 -12.59 -37.49
CA ALA A 486 -8.26 -12.37 -36.38
C ALA A 486 -8.28 -13.55 -35.41
N TRP A 487 -8.16 -13.26 -34.11
CA TRP A 487 -8.16 -14.29 -33.07
C TRP A 487 -9.51 -15.01 -32.96
N ASN A 488 -10.61 -14.41 -33.42
CA ASN A 488 -11.90 -15.09 -33.40
C ASN A 488 -11.92 -16.29 -34.37
N LYS A 489 -10.90 -16.46 -35.22
CA LYS A 489 -10.69 -17.71 -35.96
C LYS A 489 -10.41 -18.90 -35.05
N ASP A 490 -9.99 -18.71 -33.80
CA ASP A 490 -9.63 -19.78 -32.86
C ASP A 490 -10.36 -19.71 -31.50
N ALA A 491 -11.01 -18.59 -31.19
CA ALA A 491 -11.81 -18.42 -29.97
C ALA A 491 -13.10 -17.62 -30.21
N ASN A 492 -14.00 -17.62 -29.22
CA ASN A 492 -15.05 -16.60 -29.10
C ASN A 492 -14.49 -15.48 -28.22
N ILE A 493 -14.62 -14.21 -28.63
CA ILE A 493 -13.86 -13.11 -28.01
C ILE A 493 -14.77 -11.99 -27.54
N ILE A 494 -14.64 -11.62 -26.27
CA ILE A 494 -15.25 -10.44 -25.66
C ILE A 494 -14.20 -9.34 -25.60
N PHE A 495 -14.48 -8.19 -26.20
CA PHE A 495 -13.74 -6.95 -26.02
C PHE A 495 -14.51 -6.09 -25.01
N LEU A 496 -13.98 -5.96 -23.80
CA LEU A 496 -14.65 -5.23 -22.72
C LEU A 496 -14.06 -3.83 -22.57
N GLU A 497 -14.92 -2.81 -22.57
CA GLU A 497 -14.51 -1.45 -22.29
C GLU A 497 -14.56 -1.18 -20.78
N SER A 498 -13.39 -1.12 -20.16
CA SER A 498 -13.23 -1.02 -18.71
C SER A 498 -12.01 -0.14 -18.39
N PRO A 499 -12.05 0.71 -17.36
CA PRO A 499 -13.18 0.98 -16.43
C PRO A 499 -14.31 1.84 -17.04
N ALA A 500 -15.33 2.18 -16.24
CA ALA A 500 -16.34 3.16 -16.63
C ALA A 500 -15.70 4.50 -17.03
N GLY A 501 -16.11 5.07 -18.17
CA GLY A 501 -15.45 6.20 -18.83
C GLY A 501 -14.56 5.83 -20.01
N VAL A 502 -14.26 4.54 -20.18
CA VAL A 502 -13.56 4.02 -21.35
C VAL A 502 -14.54 3.73 -22.47
N GLY A 503 -14.26 4.29 -23.65
CA GLY A 503 -15.10 4.13 -24.83
C GLY A 503 -16.55 4.51 -24.56
N PHE A 504 -17.44 3.54 -24.65
CA PHE A 504 -18.88 3.68 -24.44
C PHE A 504 -19.32 3.37 -23.00
N SER A 505 -18.48 2.78 -22.16
CA SER A 505 -18.80 2.50 -20.75
C SER A 505 -18.99 3.77 -19.94
N TYR A 506 -19.98 3.80 -19.04
CA TYR A 506 -20.38 5.02 -18.33
C TYR A 506 -20.78 4.78 -16.88
N SER A 507 -20.87 5.88 -16.13
CA SER A 507 -21.47 6.00 -14.80
C SER A 507 -22.21 7.33 -14.65
N ASN A 508 -23.28 7.34 -13.86
CA ASN A 508 -23.98 8.58 -13.48
C ASN A 508 -23.28 9.30 -12.31
N THR A 509 -22.22 8.70 -11.76
CA THR A 509 -21.51 9.20 -10.58
C THR A 509 -20.14 9.75 -10.97
N THR A 510 -19.94 11.06 -10.84
CA THR A 510 -18.69 11.75 -11.23
C THR A 510 -17.44 11.20 -10.55
N SER A 511 -17.55 10.67 -9.33
CA SER A 511 -16.40 10.07 -8.65
C SER A 511 -15.88 8.81 -9.32
N ASP A 512 -16.70 8.09 -10.08
CA ASP A 512 -16.29 6.84 -10.72
C ASP A 512 -15.25 7.07 -11.81
N TYR A 513 -15.31 8.22 -12.48
CA TYR A 513 -14.31 8.63 -13.48
C TYR A 513 -13.00 9.16 -12.86
N ASN A 514 -13.06 9.60 -11.60
CA ASN A 514 -11.95 10.30 -10.94
C ASN A 514 -11.32 9.48 -9.79
N ARG A 515 -11.82 8.27 -9.54
CA ARG A 515 -11.44 7.38 -8.43
C ARG A 515 -11.50 5.90 -8.85
N SER A 516 -11.45 5.60 -10.15
CA SER A 516 -11.33 4.23 -10.64
C SER A 516 -9.89 3.74 -10.40
N GLY A 517 -9.71 2.90 -9.37
CA GLY A 517 -8.49 2.11 -9.16
C GLY A 517 -8.56 0.74 -9.83
N ASP A 518 -7.44 0.02 -9.90
CA ASP A 518 -7.37 -1.27 -10.59
C ASP A 518 -8.22 -2.32 -9.85
N SER A 519 -8.21 -2.27 -8.52
CA SER A 519 -9.03 -3.13 -7.66
C SER A 519 -10.54 -3.00 -7.95
N ARG A 520 -11.04 -1.77 -8.10
CA ARG A 520 -12.44 -1.52 -8.46
C ARG A 520 -12.72 -1.98 -9.89
N THR A 521 -11.79 -1.73 -10.81
CA THR A 521 -11.88 -2.14 -12.21
C THR A 521 -12.00 -3.66 -12.34
N ALA A 522 -11.23 -4.41 -11.54
CA ALA A 522 -11.33 -5.86 -11.46
C ALA A 522 -12.69 -6.32 -10.91
N GLN A 523 -13.22 -5.68 -9.86
CA GLN A 523 -14.52 -6.02 -9.30
C GLN A 523 -15.69 -5.74 -10.27
N ASP A 524 -15.66 -4.60 -10.95
CA ASP A 524 -16.65 -4.26 -11.97
C ASP A 524 -16.58 -5.25 -13.14
N SER A 525 -15.37 -5.61 -13.58
CA SER A 525 -15.17 -6.57 -14.67
C SER A 525 -15.62 -7.99 -14.28
N TYR A 526 -15.45 -8.38 -13.01
CA TYR A 526 -16.01 -9.63 -12.48
C TYR A 526 -17.54 -9.59 -12.45
N THR A 527 -18.14 -8.50 -11.95
CA THR A 527 -19.60 -8.30 -11.94
C THR A 527 -20.17 -8.32 -13.35
N PHE A 528 -19.48 -7.70 -14.31
CA PHE A 528 -19.78 -7.78 -15.72
C PHE A 528 -19.82 -9.24 -16.19
N LEU A 529 -18.77 -10.03 -15.93
CA LEU A 529 -18.69 -11.42 -16.37
C LEU A 529 -19.81 -12.28 -15.78
N VAL A 530 -20.14 -12.10 -14.51
CA VAL A 530 -21.25 -12.82 -13.86
C VAL A 530 -22.58 -12.52 -14.58
N ASN A 531 -22.91 -11.25 -14.76
CA ASN A 531 -24.14 -10.85 -15.46
C ASN A 531 -24.13 -11.25 -16.95
N TRP A 532 -22.99 -11.12 -17.62
CA TRP A 532 -22.83 -11.51 -19.02
C TRP A 532 -23.03 -13.00 -19.20
N LEU A 533 -22.53 -13.85 -18.29
CA LEU A 533 -22.75 -15.29 -18.32
C LEU A 533 -24.20 -15.70 -18.01
N GLU A 534 -24.95 -14.89 -17.26
CA GLU A 534 -26.40 -15.07 -17.14
C GLU A 534 -27.12 -14.73 -18.47
N ARG A 535 -26.62 -13.73 -19.21
CA ARG A 535 -27.14 -13.35 -20.54
C ARG A 535 -26.78 -14.36 -21.64
N PHE A 536 -25.59 -14.96 -21.56
CA PHE A 536 -25.03 -15.94 -22.51
C PHE A 536 -24.75 -17.28 -21.82
N PRO A 537 -25.80 -17.99 -21.35
CA PRO A 537 -25.65 -19.17 -20.48
C PRO A 537 -24.88 -20.33 -21.12
N GLU A 538 -24.87 -20.44 -22.44
CA GLU A 538 -24.12 -21.47 -23.19
C GLU A 538 -22.60 -21.37 -23.03
N TYR A 539 -22.08 -20.27 -22.48
CA TYR A 539 -20.65 -20.09 -22.20
C TYR A 539 -20.25 -20.36 -20.75
N LYS A 540 -21.19 -20.61 -19.82
CA LYS A 540 -20.89 -20.82 -18.38
C LYS A 540 -19.87 -21.93 -18.12
N THR A 541 -19.89 -22.99 -18.92
CA THR A 541 -18.98 -24.14 -18.78
C THR A 541 -17.77 -24.05 -19.69
N ARG A 542 -17.62 -22.97 -20.47
CA ARG A 542 -16.56 -22.85 -21.48
C ARG A 542 -15.22 -22.63 -20.82
N ASP A 543 -14.17 -23.24 -21.38
CA ASP A 543 -12.80 -22.86 -21.03
C ASP A 543 -12.61 -21.37 -21.28
N PHE A 544 -12.27 -20.64 -20.22
CA PHE A 544 -12.20 -19.19 -20.22
C PHE A 544 -10.77 -18.71 -20.02
N TYR A 545 -10.34 -17.75 -20.84
CA TYR A 545 -9.02 -17.16 -20.79
C TYR A 545 -9.11 -15.64 -20.69
N LEU A 546 -8.29 -15.05 -19.81
CA LEU A 546 -8.14 -13.60 -19.71
C LEU A 546 -6.92 -13.17 -20.50
N THR A 547 -7.10 -12.18 -21.36
CA THR A 547 -6.03 -11.69 -22.23
C THR A 547 -6.01 -10.16 -22.26
N GLY A 548 -4.84 -9.59 -22.53
CA GLY A 548 -4.71 -8.16 -22.71
C GLY A 548 -3.29 -7.76 -23.04
N GLU A 549 -3.04 -6.46 -23.13
CA GLU A 549 -1.71 -5.91 -23.37
C GLU A 549 -1.40 -4.66 -22.56
N SER A 550 -0.15 -4.21 -22.54
CA SER A 550 0.25 -2.93 -21.94
C SER A 550 -0.18 -2.85 -20.46
N TYR A 551 -0.86 -1.79 -20.03
CA TYR A 551 -1.41 -1.66 -18.66
C TYR A 551 -2.36 -2.79 -18.24
N ALA A 552 -2.85 -3.63 -19.15
CA ALA A 552 -3.58 -4.85 -18.78
C ALA A 552 -2.70 -5.86 -18.02
N GLY A 553 -1.38 -5.64 -17.95
CA GLY A 553 -0.48 -6.24 -16.96
C GLY A 553 -0.94 -6.07 -15.51
N HIS A 554 -1.76 -5.05 -15.22
CA HIS A 554 -2.44 -4.89 -13.93
C HIS A 554 -3.87 -5.49 -13.97
N TYR A 555 -4.65 -5.21 -15.02
CA TYR A 555 -6.05 -5.62 -15.10
C TYR A 555 -6.25 -7.14 -15.14
N VAL A 556 -5.51 -7.85 -15.98
CA VAL A 556 -5.65 -9.29 -16.20
C VAL A 556 -5.35 -10.10 -14.93
N PRO A 557 -4.21 -9.92 -14.23
CA PRO A 557 -3.91 -10.71 -13.04
C PRO A 557 -4.83 -10.37 -11.86
N GLN A 558 -5.25 -9.11 -11.70
CA GLN A 558 -6.18 -8.74 -10.63
C GLN A 558 -7.59 -9.28 -10.87
N LEU A 559 -8.08 -9.26 -12.11
CA LEU A 559 -9.34 -9.91 -12.46
C LEU A 559 -9.26 -11.43 -12.27
N ALA A 560 -8.15 -12.05 -12.68
CA ALA A 560 -7.91 -13.48 -12.45
C ALA A 560 -7.96 -13.82 -10.95
N GLN A 561 -7.30 -13.01 -10.12
CA GLN A 561 -7.33 -13.16 -8.67
C GLN A 561 -8.76 -12.99 -8.12
N THR A 562 -9.49 -11.99 -8.59
CA THR A 562 -10.90 -11.73 -8.19
C THR A 562 -11.80 -12.93 -8.51
N ILE A 563 -11.68 -13.49 -9.72
CA ILE A 563 -12.42 -14.70 -10.14
C ILE A 563 -12.10 -15.89 -9.23
N LEU A 564 -10.81 -16.16 -9.01
CA LEU A 564 -10.36 -17.27 -8.17
C LEU A 564 -10.79 -17.10 -6.70
N HIS A 565 -10.81 -15.87 -6.21
CA HIS A 565 -11.23 -15.54 -4.86
C HIS A 565 -12.73 -15.76 -4.68
N HIS A 566 -13.57 -15.21 -5.55
CA HIS A 566 -15.02 -15.42 -5.49
C HIS A 566 -15.41 -16.89 -5.69
N SER A 567 -14.72 -17.61 -6.58
CA SER A 567 -14.98 -19.04 -6.84
C SER A 567 -14.73 -19.92 -5.61
N LYS A 568 -13.86 -19.49 -4.67
CA LYS A 568 -13.58 -20.23 -3.43
C LYS A 568 -14.54 -19.89 -2.29
N HIS A 569 -15.10 -18.69 -2.27
CA HIS A 569 -15.79 -18.14 -1.10
C HIS A 569 -17.28 -17.86 -1.32
N THR A 570 -17.76 -17.94 -2.56
CA THR A 570 -19.16 -17.68 -2.90
C THR A 570 -19.73 -18.81 -3.77
N ASN A 571 -21.05 -19.02 -3.68
CA ASN A 571 -21.78 -19.93 -4.57
C ASN A 571 -22.30 -19.23 -5.85
N GLN A 572 -21.75 -18.07 -6.21
CA GLN A 572 -22.11 -17.36 -7.45
C GLN A 572 -21.55 -18.11 -8.69
N THR A 573 -22.00 -17.70 -9.88
CA THR A 573 -21.64 -18.31 -11.16
C THR A 573 -20.13 -18.58 -11.26
N ILE A 574 -19.78 -19.86 -11.37
CA ILE A 574 -18.38 -20.31 -11.45
C ILE A 574 -17.85 -20.03 -12.85
N ILE A 575 -16.82 -19.19 -12.95
CA ILE A 575 -16.12 -18.91 -14.20
C ILE A 575 -14.99 -19.94 -14.35
N ASN A 576 -15.03 -20.74 -15.41
CA ASN A 576 -14.05 -21.80 -15.69
C ASN A 576 -12.73 -21.24 -16.25
N LEU A 577 -12.04 -20.42 -15.46
CA LEU A 577 -10.76 -19.79 -15.79
C LEU A 577 -9.66 -20.86 -15.97
N LYS A 578 -9.08 -20.93 -17.18
CA LYS A 578 -8.00 -21.87 -17.54
C LYS A 578 -6.62 -21.25 -17.61
N GLY A 579 -6.54 -19.97 -17.91
CA GLY A 579 -5.25 -19.30 -18.04
C GLY A 579 -5.38 -17.81 -18.31
N ILE A 580 -4.23 -17.14 -18.29
CA ILE A 580 -4.07 -15.74 -18.65
C ILE A 580 -2.95 -15.59 -19.68
N ALA A 581 -3.04 -14.60 -20.56
CA ALA A 581 -1.95 -14.19 -21.44
C ALA A 581 -1.86 -12.66 -21.49
N ILE A 582 -0.65 -12.09 -21.46
CA ILE A 582 -0.48 -10.63 -21.45
C ILE A 582 0.65 -10.25 -22.39
N GLY A 583 0.36 -9.42 -23.39
CA GLY A 583 1.36 -8.90 -24.34
C GLY A 583 1.97 -7.58 -23.88
N ASN A 584 3.28 -7.40 -24.02
CA ASN A 584 3.98 -6.12 -23.76
C ASN A 584 3.54 -5.43 -22.46
N ALA A 585 3.40 -6.22 -21.41
CA ALA A 585 2.70 -5.83 -20.19
C ALA A 585 3.49 -4.81 -19.36
N LEU A 586 2.79 -3.79 -18.83
CA LEU A 586 3.26 -3.05 -17.67
C LEU A 586 2.90 -3.87 -16.43
N ILE A 587 3.88 -4.60 -15.88
CA ILE A 587 3.72 -5.42 -14.66
C ILE A 587 4.27 -4.67 -13.44
N ASP A 588 5.47 -4.11 -13.58
CA ASP A 588 6.14 -3.30 -12.56
C ASP A 588 6.69 -2.04 -13.21
N ARG A 589 6.33 -0.88 -12.65
CA ARG A 589 6.66 0.42 -13.23
C ARG A 589 8.17 0.66 -13.27
N LEU A 590 8.90 0.30 -12.22
CA LEU A 590 10.34 0.56 -12.12
C LEU A 590 11.13 -0.32 -13.08
N THR A 591 10.77 -1.60 -13.14
CA THR A 591 11.30 -2.60 -14.07
C THR A 591 11.05 -2.18 -15.51
N ASN A 592 9.84 -1.70 -15.83
CA ASN A 592 9.51 -1.26 -17.17
C ASN A 592 10.25 0.03 -17.57
N ILE A 593 10.43 0.98 -16.64
CA ILE A 593 11.25 2.19 -16.88
C ILE A 593 12.70 1.79 -17.15
N LYS A 594 13.27 0.90 -16.33
CA LYS A 594 14.64 0.39 -16.52
C LYS A 594 14.79 -0.30 -17.88
N GLY A 595 13.86 -1.17 -18.24
CA GLY A 595 13.84 -1.86 -19.52
C GLY A 595 13.73 -0.91 -20.70
N SER A 596 12.87 0.12 -20.59
CA SER A 596 12.74 1.17 -21.61
C SER A 596 14.04 1.96 -21.78
N LEU A 597 14.73 2.26 -20.67
CA LEU A 597 16.01 2.96 -20.69
C LEU A 597 17.11 2.15 -21.40
N ASP A 598 17.20 0.85 -21.12
CA ASP A 598 18.10 -0.07 -21.81
C ASP A 598 17.72 -0.21 -23.30
N TYR A 599 16.42 -0.29 -23.61
CA TYR A 599 15.93 -0.34 -24.99
C TYR A 599 16.31 0.91 -25.79
N TYR A 600 16.07 2.11 -25.25
CA TYR A 600 16.43 3.36 -25.90
C TYR A 600 17.94 3.47 -26.14
N TRP A 601 18.75 3.02 -25.19
CA TRP A 601 20.19 3.05 -25.32
C TRP A 601 20.71 2.09 -26.39
N THR A 602 20.25 0.84 -26.36
CA THR A 602 20.65 -0.19 -27.37
C THR A 602 20.23 0.17 -28.79
N HIS A 603 19.19 1.01 -28.95
CA HIS A 603 18.73 1.51 -30.25
C HIS A 603 19.27 2.90 -30.60
N ALA A 604 20.26 3.40 -29.86
CA ALA A 604 20.89 4.70 -30.05
C ALA A 604 19.92 5.90 -30.01
N LEU A 605 18.79 5.75 -29.29
CA LEU A 605 17.81 6.82 -29.06
C LEU A 605 18.23 7.73 -27.90
N ILE A 606 19.13 7.26 -27.02
CA ILE A 606 19.76 8.05 -25.95
C ILE A 606 21.27 7.83 -25.91
N SER A 607 22.02 8.79 -25.37
CA SER A 607 23.49 8.72 -25.29
C SER A 607 23.97 7.78 -24.18
N ASP A 608 25.21 7.30 -24.28
CA ASP A 608 25.91 6.57 -23.21
C ASP A 608 25.91 7.33 -21.89
N GLU A 609 26.07 8.66 -21.95
CA GLU A 609 26.03 9.54 -20.78
C GLU A 609 24.64 9.57 -20.13
N SER A 610 23.58 9.65 -20.93
CA SER A 610 22.19 9.63 -20.44
C SER A 610 21.83 8.28 -19.81
N HIS A 611 22.27 7.19 -20.44
CA HIS A 611 22.04 5.84 -19.98
C HIS A 611 22.82 5.52 -18.69
N THR A 612 24.11 5.83 -18.67
CA THR A 612 24.98 5.64 -17.51
C THR A 612 24.53 6.53 -16.35
N GLY A 613 24.19 7.79 -16.62
CA GLY A 613 23.66 8.72 -15.64
C GLY A 613 22.38 8.21 -15.00
N ALA A 614 21.42 7.74 -15.79
CA ALA A 614 20.19 7.16 -15.26
C ALA A 614 20.44 5.87 -14.46
N LYS A 615 21.36 4.99 -14.87
CA LYS A 615 21.72 3.79 -14.10
C LYS A 615 22.38 4.10 -12.75
N LEU A 616 23.10 5.21 -12.64
CA LEU A 616 23.77 5.61 -11.41
C LEU A 616 22.88 6.42 -10.46
N THR A 617 21.90 7.14 -10.99
CA THR A 617 21.07 8.11 -10.22
C THR A 617 19.67 7.59 -9.89
N CYS A 618 19.10 6.72 -10.72
CA CYS A 618 17.76 6.19 -10.52
C CYS A 618 17.80 4.82 -9.83
N ASN A 619 17.11 4.70 -8.70
CA ASN A 619 16.91 3.41 -8.03
C ASN A 619 15.76 2.65 -8.68
N PHE A 620 16.07 1.70 -9.57
CA PHE A 620 15.09 0.84 -10.24
C PHE A 620 14.77 -0.46 -9.48
N THR A 621 15.15 -0.58 -8.22
CA THR A 621 14.95 -1.80 -7.43
C THR A 621 13.50 -1.89 -6.95
N SER A 622 12.75 -2.90 -7.39
CA SER A 622 11.39 -3.19 -6.90
C SER A 622 11.48 -4.19 -5.73
N PRO A 623 10.70 -4.00 -4.64
CA PRO A 623 10.72 -4.91 -3.49
C PRO A 623 10.11 -6.29 -3.75
N ASP A 624 9.37 -6.47 -4.85
CA ASP A 624 8.65 -7.70 -5.20
C ASP A 624 9.10 -8.26 -6.56
N GLU A 625 10.31 -8.82 -6.61
CA GLU A 625 10.86 -9.38 -7.86
C GLU A 625 10.25 -10.77 -8.18
N ALA A 626 9.48 -10.83 -9.28
CA ALA A 626 9.33 -12.08 -10.03
C ALA A 626 10.64 -12.38 -10.75
N ASN A 627 11.12 -13.62 -10.66
CA ASN A 627 12.37 -14.02 -11.32
C ASN A 627 12.07 -14.33 -12.79
N ILE A 628 12.45 -13.42 -13.69
CA ILE A 628 12.25 -13.56 -15.14
C ILE A 628 13.59 -13.91 -15.79
N LEU A 629 13.61 -15.02 -16.55
CA LEU A 629 14.75 -15.45 -17.36
C LEU A 629 14.46 -15.15 -18.84
N PHE A 630 15.20 -14.20 -19.42
CA PHE A 630 15.16 -13.93 -20.86
C PHE A 630 16.15 -14.85 -21.58
N LEU A 631 15.68 -15.54 -22.62
CA LEU A 631 16.50 -16.42 -23.45
C LEU A 631 16.38 -15.99 -24.91
N GLU A 632 17.50 -15.58 -25.49
CA GLU A 632 17.62 -15.30 -26.92
C GLU A 632 17.95 -16.58 -27.69
N SER A 633 17.02 -17.02 -28.54
CA SER A 633 17.10 -18.29 -29.27
C SER A 633 16.39 -18.18 -30.61
N PRO A 634 16.89 -18.79 -31.71
CA PRO A 634 18.06 -19.68 -31.81
C PRO A 634 19.42 -18.95 -31.79
N ALA A 635 20.52 -19.71 -31.77
CA ALA A 635 21.86 -19.16 -31.97
C ALA A 635 21.91 -18.33 -33.26
N GLY A 636 22.36 -17.07 -33.16
CA GLY A 636 22.35 -16.07 -34.23
C GLY A 636 21.39 -14.91 -34.02
N VAL A 637 20.57 -14.93 -32.96
CA VAL A 637 19.74 -13.80 -32.54
C VAL A 637 20.31 -13.16 -31.27
N GLY A 638 20.25 -11.82 -31.19
CA GLY A 638 20.76 -11.06 -30.07
C GLY A 638 22.25 -11.31 -29.79
N PHE A 639 22.58 -11.69 -28.56
CA PHE A 639 23.91 -12.04 -28.09
C PHE A 639 24.21 -13.55 -28.12
N SER A 640 23.24 -14.40 -28.48
CA SER A 640 23.45 -15.84 -28.63
C SER A 640 24.19 -16.14 -29.94
N TYR A 641 25.35 -16.77 -29.87
CA TYR A 641 26.20 -17.06 -31.04
C TYR A 641 26.61 -18.54 -31.11
N SER A 642 26.94 -19.00 -32.32
CA SER A 642 27.67 -20.25 -32.55
C SER A 642 29.01 -19.98 -33.23
N ASN A 643 30.03 -20.75 -32.84
CA ASN A 643 31.35 -20.75 -33.50
C ASN A 643 31.34 -21.52 -34.83
N THR A 644 30.23 -22.18 -35.18
CA THR A 644 30.11 -22.99 -36.39
C THR A 644 29.10 -22.36 -37.34
N THR A 645 29.54 -21.95 -38.53
CA THR A 645 28.68 -21.31 -39.52
C THR A 645 27.51 -22.20 -39.97
N SER A 646 27.66 -23.53 -39.91
CA SER A 646 26.57 -24.48 -40.21
C SER A 646 25.42 -24.43 -39.21
N ASP A 647 25.64 -23.97 -37.98
CA ASP A 647 24.59 -23.95 -36.95
C ASP A 647 23.51 -22.92 -37.24
N TYR A 648 23.89 -21.79 -37.83
CA TYR A 648 22.95 -20.78 -38.30
C TYR A 648 22.05 -21.32 -39.43
N ASN A 649 22.62 -22.14 -40.32
CA ASN A 649 21.92 -22.71 -41.48
C ASN A 649 21.09 -23.97 -41.15
N LEU A 650 21.30 -24.56 -39.97
CA LEU A 650 20.61 -25.75 -39.48
C LEU A 650 19.65 -25.42 -38.32
N SER A 651 19.41 -24.13 -38.06
CA SER A 651 18.46 -23.68 -37.07
C SER A 651 17.02 -23.97 -37.54
N GLY A 652 16.26 -24.64 -36.68
CA GLY A 652 14.85 -24.99 -36.92
C GLY A 652 14.21 -25.39 -35.60
N ASP A 653 12.88 -25.34 -35.50
CA ASP A 653 12.14 -25.39 -34.22
C ASP A 653 12.58 -26.50 -33.26
N ASN A 654 12.82 -27.71 -33.79
CA ASN A 654 13.31 -28.84 -33.00
C ASN A 654 14.71 -28.63 -32.42
N ARG A 655 15.64 -28.10 -33.23
CA ARG A 655 17.00 -27.82 -32.79
C ARG A 655 17.01 -26.68 -31.78
N THR A 656 16.27 -25.61 -32.07
CA THR A 656 16.06 -24.47 -31.18
C THR A 656 15.51 -24.90 -29.82
N ALA A 657 14.54 -25.80 -29.79
CA ALA A 657 13.98 -26.35 -28.55
C ALA A 657 14.99 -27.20 -27.76
N GLN A 658 15.82 -28.00 -28.45
CA GLN A 658 16.87 -28.79 -27.80
C GLN A 658 17.97 -27.91 -27.21
N ASP A 659 18.43 -26.91 -27.96
CA ASP A 659 19.46 -25.96 -27.51
C ASP A 659 18.94 -25.13 -26.32
N SER A 660 17.68 -24.69 -26.39
CA SER A 660 17.02 -23.96 -25.29
C SER A 660 16.82 -24.84 -24.04
N TYR A 661 16.46 -26.12 -24.22
CA TYR A 661 16.40 -27.07 -23.11
C TYR A 661 17.78 -27.29 -22.48
N ALA A 662 18.81 -27.52 -23.29
CA ALA A 662 20.18 -27.69 -22.80
C ALA A 662 20.67 -26.45 -22.05
N PHE A 663 20.35 -25.25 -22.54
CA PHE A 663 20.58 -24.00 -21.83
C PHE A 663 19.89 -24.01 -20.45
N LEU A 664 18.60 -24.33 -20.38
CA LEU A 664 17.84 -24.34 -19.12
C LEU A 664 18.43 -25.32 -18.10
N VAL A 665 18.84 -26.51 -18.53
CA VAL A 665 19.50 -27.49 -17.64
C VAL A 665 20.79 -26.92 -17.07
N ASN A 666 21.68 -26.41 -17.92
CA ASN A 666 22.96 -25.83 -17.49
C ASN A 666 22.76 -24.58 -16.62
N TRP A 667 21.76 -23.76 -16.93
CA TRP A 667 21.41 -22.59 -16.16
C TRP A 667 20.93 -22.98 -14.75
N LEU A 668 20.05 -23.97 -14.64
CA LEU A 668 19.56 -24.47 -13.35
C LEU A 668 20.65 -25.18 -12.54
N GLU A 669 21.64 -25.80 -13.18
CA GLU A 669 22.83 -26.30 -12.48
C GLU A 669 23.67 -25.19 -11.88
N ARG A 670 23.79 -24.06 -12.59
CA ARG A 670 24.50 -22.87 -12.11
C ARG A 670 23.75 -22.11 -11.02
N PHE A 671 22.42 -22.13 -11.06
CA PHE A 671 21.53 -21.46 -10.11
C PHE A 671 20.57 -22.45 -9.44
N PRO A 672 21.07 -23.32 -8.55
CA PRO A 672 20.31 -24.42 -7.98
C PRO A 672 19.10 -23.99 -7.13
N GLU A 673 19.09 -22.76 -6.61
CA GLU A 673 17.98 -22.16 -5.85
C GLU A 673 16.65 -22.07 -6.65
N TYR A 674 16.72 -22.18 -7.98
CA TYR A 674 15.53 -22.17 -8.85
C TYR A 674 15.06 -23.56 -9.29
N LYS A 675 15.81 -24.64 -9.05
CA LYS A 675 15.49 -26.00 -9.53
C LYS A 675 14.11 -26.51 -9.09
N THR A 676 13.67 -26.13 -7.90
CA THR A 676 12.39 -26.57 -7.33
C THR A 676 11.24 -25.61 -7.57
N ARG A 677 11.50 -24.43 -8.17
CA ARG A 677 10.47 -23.42 -8.39
C ARG A 677 9.61 -23.76 -9.59
N ASP A 678 8.37 -23.30 -9.57
CA ASP A 678 7.46 -23.43 -10.69
C ASP A 678 8.00 -22.62 -11.89
N PHE A 679 8.09 -23.28 -13.04
CA PHE A 679 8.65 -22.69 -14.25
C PHE A 679 7.56 -22.51 -15.30
N TYR A 680 7.46 -21.32 -15.87
CA TYR A 680 6.52 -20.96 -16.93
C TYR A 680 7.30 -20.45 -18.13
N ILE A 681 6.85 -20.78 -19.35
CA ILE A 681 7.51 -20.36 -20.58
C ILE A 681 6.53 -19.53 -21.38
N THR A 682 6.93 -18.33 -21.78
CA THR A 682 6.13 -17.48 -22.65
C THR A 682 7.02 -16.87 -23.72
N GLY A 683 6.43 -16.46 -24.84
CA GLY A 683 7.12 -15.73 -25.88
C GLY A 683 6.15 -15.07 -26.84
N GLU A 684 6.66 -14.19 -27.70
CA GLU A 684 5.86 -13.44 -28.67
C GLU A 684 6.16 -13.83 -30.12
N SER A 685 5.26 -13.46 -31.04
CA SER A 685 5.44 -13.65 -32.49
C SER A 685 5.67 -15.14 -32.87
N TYR A 686 6.82 -15.48 -33.46
CA TYR A 686 7.16 -16.85 -33.87
C TYR A 686 7.26 -17.84 -32.68
N ALA A 687 7.27 -17.33 -31.44
CA ALA A 687 7.16 -18.12 -30.21
C ALA A 687 5.96 -19.05 -30.14
N GLY A 688 4.85 -18.70 -30.81
CA GLY A 688 3.70 -19.60 -30.91
C GLY A 688 4.03 -20.99 -31.47
N HIS A 689 5.14 -21.14 -32.20
CA HIS A 689 5.63 -22.43 -32.70
C HIS A 689 6.69 -23.07 -31.80
N TYR A 690 7.72 -22.31 -31.38
CA TYR A 690 8.84 -22.90 -30.64
C TYR A 690 8.56 -23.12 -29.15
N VAL A 691 7.67 -22.33 -28.50
CA VAL A 691 7.33 -22.50 -27.07
C VAL A 691 6.63 -23.85 -26.83
N PRO A 692 5.60 -24.24 -27.60
CA PRO A 692 5.05 -25.59 -27.52
C PRO A 692 6.10 -26.69 -27.77
N GLN A 693 7.01 -26.47 -28.73
CA GLN A 693 8.07 -27.43 -29.04
C GLN A 693 9.05 -27.60 -27.88
N LEU A 694 9.48 -26.50 -27.25
CA LEU A 694 10.34 -26.50 -26.05
C LEU A 694 9.65 -27.14 -24.85
N ALA A 695 8.37 -26.83 -24.61
CA ALA A 695 7.59 -27.47 -23.56
C ALA A 695 7.51 -28.98 -23.76
N GLN A 696 7.26 -29.43 -24.99
CA GLN A 696 7.28 -30.85 -25.32
C GLN A 696 8.65 -31.48 -25.08
N THR A 697 9.74 -30.79 -25.46
CA THR A 697 11.12 -31.22 -25.20
C THR A 697 11.38 -31.37 -23.70
N ILE A 698 10.99 -30.39 -22.87
CA ILE A 698 11.13 -30.45 -21.40
C ILE A 698 10.38 -31.65 -20.82
N LEU A 699 9.11 -31.83 -21.20
CA LEU A 699 8.28 -32.93 -20.72
C LEU A 699 8.86 -34.29 -21.13
N HIS A 700 9.38 -34.39 -22.36
CA HIS A 700 10.04 -35.59 -22.86
C HIS A 700 11.27 -35.95 -22.02
N TYR A 701 12.17 -34.99 -21.79
CA TYR A 701 13.40 -35.26 -21.04
C TYR A 701 13.17 -35.48 -19.54
N ASN A 702 12.26 -34.75 -18.89
CA ASN A 702 11.85 -35.01 -17.50
C ASN A 702 11.32 -36.44 -17.33
N LYS A 703 10.53 -36.92 -18.31
CA LYS A 703 10.01 -38.29 -18.30
C LYS A 703 11.12 -39.31 -18.52
N TYR A 704 12.06 -39.05 -19.43
CA TYR A 704 13.15 -39.97 -19.77
C TYR A 704 14.18 -40.11 -18.63
N SER A 705 14.47 -39.02 -17.91
CA SER A 705 15.42 -39.02 -16.78
C SER A 705 14.83 -39.55 -15.47
N ASN A 706 13.51 -39.77 -15.42
CA ASN A 706 12.76 -40.08 -14.19
C ASN A 706 13.02 -39.05 -13.06
N GLN A 707 13.32 -37.80 -13.44
CA GLN A 707 13.59 -36.68 -12.56
C GLN A 707 12.97 -35.40 -13.14
N THR A 708 12.42 -34.55 -12.27
CA THR A 708 11.98 -33.21 -12.70
C THR A 708 13.21 -32.32 -12.79
N ILE A 709 13.75 -32.15 -13.99
CA ILE A 709 14.92 -31.32 -14.26
C ILE A 709 14.49 -29.85 -14.41
N VAL A 710 13.39 -29.61 -15.13
CA VAL A 710 12.71 -28.31 -15.21
C VAL A 710 11.26 -28.48 -14.75
N ASN A 711 10.85 -27.84 -13.66
CA ASN A 711 9.51 -27.95 -13.08
C ASN A 711 8.48 -27.10 -13.86
N LEU A 712 8.25 -27.45 -15.13
CA LEU A 712 7.31 -26.77 -16.03
C LEU A 712 5.87 -26.87 -15.53
N LYS A 713 5.21 -25.74 -15.29
CA LYS A 713 3.81 -25.63 -14.84
C LYS A 713 2.86 -25.10 -15.90
N GLY A 714 3.35 -24.34 -16.86
CA GLY A 714 2.51 -23.79 -17.92
C GLY A 714 3.31 -23.13 -19.04
N ILE A 715 2.63 -22.89 -20.15
CA ILE A 715 3.12 -22.05 -21.24
C ILE A 715 2.13 -20.90 -21.48
N GLY A 716 2.66 -19.75 -21.90
CA GLY A 716 1.92 -18.53 -22.21
C GLY A 716 2.10 -18.10 -23.66
#